data_AF-A0A847N6P0-F1
#
_entry.id   AF-A0A847N6P0-F1
#
_cell.length_a   1.000
_cell.length_b   1.000
_cell.length_c   1.000
_cell.angle_alpha   90.00
_cell.angle_beta   90.00
_cell.angle_gamma   90.00
#
_symmetry.space_group_name_H-M   'P 1'
#
loop_
_entity.id
_entity.type
_entity.pdbx_description
1 polymer ?
#
loop_
_entity_poly.entity_id
_entity_poly.type
_entity_poly.pdbx_seq_one_letter_code
_entity_poly.pdbx_strand_id
1 'polypeptide(L)'
;MRKVLGFIISISFLFIIAACGKNTKFDKIYKSIEIPKEITENIELPRKTDLYPTAKLSWISSHSQILSSEGRFIRPDEDVEITLELVIQLDGKVEFYEYKTVAKTWDNLAKDTEVFKNPAGFASLSVSNRKNQVENFYEVNNEVEFLEVLKNTRTTKNVVIKINKDLNMGSNYVKEQLIKAGKTEDEIDKDYMRGYYYRKNQNTPLLHPILKETGVGQLIIDQREGLMIYSDEGITLNHLTVHIKGNSKDIVFRNLKMTGIWEWDEEDKGDYKVNDWDYFTLENVDGVWLDHITFNTAYDGIVDAKTNVQNVTLSWLDLDFVPDDFIKAQFDELEANRSKYPYYNELRNNLTKEQIMTVAAAQKKGFNFGNTEGGIGFENITITMHHIYAKNLQDRFPRLRRGDIHMYNVVLDSSQIYPLRTLGMKVISQGLVPTEQGAILMENSRFVGVNEAVKTHQASNLDPDFTGRYLVKDSEYRLDSSYYLGSSTDQTYNNPWHKSNTNIDYDLDFYFRNYQEVPYEYQVDEAVKLTKIFKDNPIGVGKIEGFNWLDITGQIDSSTLIPGVKIDQDRVENLETVLSRLGQSVTIQTPKLYNFYTGKELKIEKDFTYYIDHNIETDVPGVYKMVYLIQSLIHEWDQFEYEIKYVVYDESLPNEIYDYNISNEFNETIDVSLDVYVADGSLYYLFTNTQTLTAEEIINHTDTIVKPITSTTIQLEEEKTNNLDFIHFVTLENGKVSPVVTHKIEKEVVVKIETVNDFFDMLMSWKTRGNYYILQNDLDFTDYNRNFPYLDGGLNRFQGIFDGQNFTLKNIDIHRFSGGVFHTVEGGIIKNVIFDNVKIQVADKPLYDEDGNLSGSVKAGDRSGIVAGRTFGKAWFENIVIKNSSLDSNRNYAGLLVGRIETGSTVYAKNITLTDSTVYANGNTGGLLGSVDQKAEAHVEDIYIHTVNVESTDDMVAVLIARLRGIATGQRIVIINTEITSNRNMGGLIGKVNSETTYGFFKDVFINNRNNIERIPESNRSYGHIAGNLDVQLEPLVNVWGTNTQAGGGLNIPSDTLLEDMSGVNENFWTTNFPNIVSNENWEIVDDILKLK
;
A
#
# COMPACT_ATOMS: atom_id res chain seq x y z
N MET A 1 5.55 40.92 -20.43
CA MET A 1 5.24 42.21 -21.07
C MET A 1 4.27 41.99 -22.23
N ARG A 2 2.97 42.02 -21.92
CA ARG A 2 1.86 41.97 -22.88
C ARG A 2 1.27 43.37 -22.94
N LYS A 3 1.37 44.04 -24.10
CA LYS A 3 0.48 45.07 -24.64
C LYS A 3 1.14 45.62 -25.91
N VAL A 4 0.34 45.79 -26.96
CA VAL A 4 0.68 46.34 -28.28
C VAL A 4 1.20 45.34 -29.32
N LEU A 5 0.30 44.52 -29.88
CA LEU A 5 0.12 44.38 -31.34
C LEU A 5 -1.04 43.40 -31.59
N GLY A 6 -2.25 43.92 -31.64
CA GLY A 6 -3.43 43.21 -32.08
C GLY A 6 -4.22 44.16 -32.95
N PHE A 7 -3.89 44.22 -34.24
CA PHE A 7 -4.79 44.58 -35.34
C PHE A 7 -4.05 44.35 -36.67
N ILE A 8 -4.79 43.85 -37.66
CA ILE A 8 -4.39 43.51 -39.05
C ILE A 8 -3.95 42.05 -39.23
N ILE A 9 -4.92 41.11 -39.21
CA ILE A 9 -5.01 40.03 -40.21
C ILE A 9 -6.51 39.75 -40.44
N SER A 10 -7.08 40.38 -41.47
CA SER A 10 -8.19 39.81 -42.23
C SER A 10 -8.38 40.62 -43.52
N ILE A 11 -7.53 40.38 -44.51
CA ILE A 11 -7.89 40.64 -45.91
C ILE A 11 -7.38 39.46 -46.73
N SER A 12 -8.31 38.62 -47.16
CA SER A 12 -8.16 37.71 -48.27
C SER A 12 -7.76 38.51 -49.51
N PHE A 13 -6.58 38.24 -50.07
CA PHE A 13 -6.24 38.69 -51.42
C PHE A 13 -5.99 37.49 -52.31
N LEU A 14 -7.00 37.18 -53.13
CA LEU A 14 -6.80 36.57 -54.43
C LEU A 14 -5.90 37.52 -55.24
N PHE A 15 -4.69 37.09 -55.56
CA PHE A 15 -3.92 37.62 -56.68
C PHE A 15 -3.51 36.48 -57.60
N ILE A 16 -4.33 36.25 -58.64
CA ILE A 16 -3.85 35.71 -59.90
C ILE A 16 -3.37 36.90 -60.71
N ILE A 17 -2.05 37.16 -60.80
CA ILE A 17 -1.47 37.95 -61.90
C ILE A 17 -0.09 37.39 -62.29
N ALA A 18 -0.07 36.80 -63.48
CA ALA A 18 0.94 36.89 -64.53
C ALA A 18 2.44 36.88 -64.14
N ALA A 19 3.08 35.75 -64.46
CA ALA A 19 4.48 35.73 -64.86
C ALA A 19 4.66 36.56 -66.15
N CYS A 20 4.97 37.85 -65.98
CA CYS A 20 5.59 38.67 -67.01
C CYS A 20 6.90 39.21 -66.42
N GLY A 21 8.02 38.66 -66.89
CA GLY A 21 9.32 38.77 -66.25
C GLY A 21 9.79 40.20 -66.02
N LYS A 22 10.12 40.53 -64.77
CA LYS A 22 11.06 41.60 -64.44
C LYS A 22 12.28 40.95 -63.81
N ASN A 23 13.41 41.03 -64.50
CA ASN A 23 14.71 40.52 -64.04
C ASN A 23 15.25 41.39 -62.89
N THR A 24 14.55 41.44 -61.76
CA THR A 24 14.89 42.22 -60.57
C THR A 24 16.03 41.57 -59.80
N LYS A 25 16.71 42.33 -58.92
CA LYS A 25 17.72 41.77 -58.01
C LYS A 25 17.11 40.66 -57.12
N PHE A 26 15.86 40.84 -56.69
CA PHE A 26 15.09 39.89 -55.89
C PHE A 26 14.84 38.57 -56.64
N ASP A 27 14.37 38.62 -57.90
CA ASP A 27 14.13 37.42 -58.72
C ASP A 27 15.39 36.59 -58.97
N LYS A 28 16.56 37.26 -59.07
CA LYS A 28 17.85 36.58 -59.22
C LYS A 28 18.28 35.87 -57.94
N ILE A 29 18.02 36.47 -56.77
CA ILE A 29 18.30 35.84 -55.46
C ILE A 29 17.38 34.64 -55.27
N TYR A 30 16.07 34.80 -55.49
CA TYR A 30 15.10 33.71 -55.41
C TYR A 30 15.49 32.54 -56.32
N LYS A 31 15.75 32.79 -57.60
CA LYS A 31 16.13 31.72 -58.55
C LYS A 31 17.50 31.07 -58.27
N SER A 32 18.32 31.66 -57.40
CA SER A 32 19.62 31.08 -57.00
C SER A 32 19.53 30.09 -55.84
N ILE A 33 18.39 30.04 -55.16
CA ILE A 33 18.19 29.18 -54.00
C ILE A 33 17.36 27.97 -54.43
N GLU A 34 17.89 26.78 -54.17
CA GLU A 34 17.22 25.51 -54.39
C GLU A 34 16.76 24.93 -53.05
N ILE A 35 15.48 24.61 -52.96
CA ILE A 35 14.89 23.88 -51.83
C ILE A 35 14.48 22.49 -52.34
N PRO A 36 14.82 21.39 -51.64
CA PRO A 36 14.38 20.05 -52.01
C PRO A 36 12.86 19.96 -52.14
N LYS A 37 12.37 19.22 -53.14
CA LYS A 37 10.92 18.97 -53.31
C LYS A 37 10.36 18.05 -52.24
N GLU A 38 11.20 17.17 -51.72
CA GLU A 38 10.90 16.23 -50.64
C GLU A 38 12.01 16.34 -49.59
N ILE A 39 11.65 16.27 -48.31
CA ILE A 39 12.56 16.44 -47.19
C ILE A 39 12.36 15.27 -46.22
N THR A 40 13.48 14.63 -45.86
CA THR A 40 13.54 13.51 -44.92
C THR A 40 14.51 13.77 -43.75
N GLU A 41 15.20 14.91 -43.78
CA GLU A 41 16.26 15.32 -42.84
C GLU A 41 16.39 16.84 -42.78
N ASN A 42 17.26 17.35 -41.89
CA ASN A 42 17.54 18.79 -41.78
C ASN A 42 18.02 19.35 -43.13
N ILE A 43 17.57 20.56 -43.49
CA ILE A 43 18.04 21.27 -44.68
C ILE A 43 18.72 22.58 -44.29
N GLU A 44 19.66 23.06 -45.09
CA GLU A 44 20.28 24.37 -44.88
C GLU A 44 19.43 25.47 -45.54
N LEU A 45 18.97 26.44 -44.76
CA LEU A 45 18.24 27.60 -45.26
C LEU A 45 19.18 28.81 -45.33
N PRO A 46 19.54 29.31 -46.53
CA PRO A 46 20.53 30.36 -46.67
C PRO A 46 20.01 31.68 -46.09
N ARG A 47 20.83 32.32 -45.25
CA ARG A 47 20.52 33.64 -44.65
C ARG A 47 21.21 34.82 -45.35
N LYS A 48 22.10 34.52 -46.30
CA LYS A 48 22.89 35.46 -47.12
C LYS A 48 22.99 34.92 -48.55
N THR A 49 23.39 35.79 -49.47
CA THR A 49 23.62 35.43 -50.88
C THR A 49 24.88 36.12 -51.39
N ASP A 50 25.69 35.40 -52.17
CA ASP A 50 26.91 35.94 -52.77
C ASP A 50 26.61 36.88 -53.95
N LEU A 51 25.42 36.75 -54.56
CA LEU A 51 25.00 37.61 -55.68
C LEU A 51 24.82 39.07 -55.25
N TYR A 52 24.34 39.29 -54.03
CA TYR A 52 24.13 40.62 -53.45
C TYR A 52 24.42 40.56 -51.94
N PRO A 53 25.69 40.78 -51.52
CA PRO A 53 26.11 40.58 -50.13
C PRO A 53 25.41 41.46 -49.08
N THR A 54 24.72 42.53 -49.50
CA THR A 54 23.91 43.40 -48.62
C THR A 54 22.48 42.90 -48.41
N ALA A 55 22.05 41.88 -49.15
CA ALA A 55 20.73 41.27 -48.96
C ALA A 55 20.71 40.42 -47.69
N LYS A 56 19.64 40.55 -46.89
CA LYS A 56 19.35 39.68 -45.75
C LYS A 56 18.20 38.75 -46.10
N LEU A 57 18.36 37.47 -45.81
CA LEU A 57 17.36 36.44 -46.08
C LEU A 57 16.88 35.87 -44.75
N SER A 58 15.57 35.72 -44.61
CA SER A 58 14.93 35.04 -43.48
C SER A 58 13.78 34.18 -43.99
N TRP A 59 13.44 33.13 -43.23
CA TRP A 59 12.49 32.11 -43.67
C TRP A 59 11.34 31.98 -42.70
N ILE A 60 10.15 31.68 -43.22
CA ILE A 60 8.95 31.38 -42.45
C ILE A 60 8.39 30.05 -42.96
N SER A 61 8.26 29.08 -42.08
CA SER A 61 7.66 27.78 -42.41
C SER A 61 6.19 27.75 -42.03
N SER A 62 5.34 27.19 -42.90
CA SER A 62 3.92 26.92 -42.60
C SER A 62 3.74 25.86 -41.51
N HIS A 63 4.76 25.02 -41.26
CA HIS A 63 4.74 23.93 -40.29
C HIS A 63 6.05 23.92 -39.49
N SER A 64 6.29 24.96 -38.69
CA SER A 64 7.55 25.17 -37.96
C SER A 64 7.90 24.05 -36.97
N GLN A 65 6.92 23.22 -36.58
CA GLN A 65 7.11 22.04 -35.72
C GLN A 65 7.63 20.80 -36.47
N ILE A 66 7.49 20.76 -37.81
CA ILE A 66 7.99 19.69 -38.67
C ILE A 66 9.26 20.15 -39.38
N LEU A 67 9.25 21.36 -39.93
CA LEU A 67 10.43 22.00 -40.51
C LEU A 67 10.49 23.44 -40.02
N SER A 68 11.42 23.72 -39.11
CA SER A 68 11.60 25.06 -38.56
C SER A 68 12.06 26.06 -39.62
N SER A 69 11.88 27.35 -39.32
CA SER A 69 12.46 28.48 -40.10
C SER A 69 13.99 28.48 -40.16
N GLU A 70 14.64 27.55 -39.47
CA GLU A 70 16.10 27.37 -39.46
C GLU A 70 16.53 26.07 -40.14
N GLY A 71 15.59 25.37 -40.79
CA GLY A 71 15.88 24.16 -41.56
C GLY A 71 16.01 22.90 -40.71
N ARG A 72 15.76 22.97 -39.40
CA ARG A 72 15.65 21.77 -38.54
C ARG A 72 14.37 21.00 -38.86
N PHE A 73 14.51 19.73 -39.17
CA PHE A 73 13.49 18.80 -39.58
C PHE A 73 13.19 17.78 -38.48
N ILE A 74 11.91 17.59 -38.20
CA ILE A 74 11.37 16.52 -37.36
C ILE A 74 10.46 15.71 -38.26
N ARG A 75 10.77 14.41 -38.40
CA ARG A 75 10.04 13.57 -39.35
C ARG A 75 8.57 13.44 -38.93
N PRO A 76 7.61 13.77 -39.83
CA PRO A 76 6.18 13.64 -39.53
C PRO A 76 5.71 12.18 -39.64
N ASP A 77 4.56 11.89 -39.06
CA ASP A 77 3.95 10.56 -39.11
C ASP A 77 3.21 10.30 -40.44
N GLU A 78 2.95 11.35 -41.23
CA GLU A 78 2.44 11.31 -42.59
C GLU A 78 3.12 12.34 -43.48
N ASP A 79 2.99 12.20 -44.79
CA ASP A 79 3.53 13.19 -45.71
C ASP A 79 2.82 14.54 -45.50
N VAL A 80 3.58 15.59 -45.20
CA VAL A 80 3.04 16.93 -44.96
C VAL A 80 3.58 17.90 -46.00
N GLU A 81 2.68 18.56 -46.72
CA GLU A 81 3.06 19.69 -47.58
C GLU A 81 3.46 20.89 -46.72
N ILE A 82 4.66 21.43 -46.98
CA ILE A 82 5.20 22.59 -46.29
C ILE A 82 5.43 23.71 -47.31
N THR A 83 4.95 24.90 -46.96
CA THR A 83 5.29 26.13 -47.67
C THR A 83 6.35 26.87 -46.86
N LEU A 84 7.49 27.13 -47.49
CA LEU A 84 8.56 27.96 -46.96
C LEU A 84 8.51 29.32 -47.66
N GLU A 85 8.23 30.37 -46.90
CA GLU A 85 8.27 31.74 -47.37
C GLU A 85 9.66 32.34 -47.11
N LEU A 86 10.36 32.67 -48.19
CA LEU A 86 11.61 33.42 -48.19
C LEU A 86 11.29 34.92 -48.18
N VAL A 87 11.78 35.60 -47.14
CA VAL A 87 11.75 37.06 -47.01
C VAL A 87 13.12 37.61 -47.39
N ILE A 88 13.19 38.42 -48.45
CA ILE A 88 14.43 39.06 -48.91
C ILE A 88 14.35 40.55 -48.58
N GLN A 89 15.30 41.04 -47.78
CA GLN A 89 15.48 42.47 -47.52
C GLN A 89 16.73 42.98 -48.25
N LEU A 90 16.55 43.88 -49.22
CA LEU A 90 17.64 44.47 -50.01
C LEU A 90 17.32 45.92 -50.38
N ASP A 91 18.31 46.81 -50.26
CA ASP A 91 18.20 48.24 -50.61
C ASP A 91 16.99 48.95 -49.95
N GLY A 92 16.64 48.57 -48.72
CA GLY A 92 15.50 49.14 -47.96
C GLY A 92 14.11 48.65 -48.39
N LYS A 93 14.04 47.67 -49.30
CA LYS A 93 12.79 47.01 -49.74
C LYS A 93 12.75 45.56 -49.25
N VAL A 94 11.53 45.04 -49.10
CA VAL A 94 11.25 43.66 -48.68
C VAL A 94 10.35 43.01 -49.74
N GLU A 95 10.72 41.83 -50.22
CA GLU A 95 9.89 40.98 -51.09
C GLU A 95 9.80 39.56 -50.51
N PHE A 96 8.69 38.88 -50.82
CA PHE A 96 8.34 37.55 -50.31
C PHE A 96 8.25 36.57 -51.48
N TYR A 97 8.79 35.38 -51.29
CA TYR A 97 8.76 34.30 -52.27
C TYR A 97 8.43 32.97 -51.60
N GLU A 98 7.72 32.09 -52.29
CA GLU A 98 7.34 30.79 -51.74
C GLU A 98 8.11 29.65 -52.40
N TYR A 99 8.47 28.66 -51.58
CA TYR A 99 8.86 27.32 -51.98
C TYR A 99 7.87 26.31 -51.41
N LYS A 100 7.50 25.32 -52.23
CA LYS A 100 6.71 24.17 -51.80
C LYS A 100 7.61 22.95 -51.71
N THR A 101 7.47 22.21 -50.62
CA THR A 101 8.18 20.96 -50.37
C THR A 101 7.27 19.99 -49.61
N VAL A 102 7.61 18.71 -49.60
CA VAL A 102 6.88 17.66 -48.87
C VAL A 102 7.80 17.07 -47.82
N ALA A 103 7.45 17.21 -46.56
CA ALA A 103 8.08 16.47 -45.48
C ALA A 103 7.59 15.02 -45.55
N LYS A 104 8.52 14.09 -45.81
CA LYS A 104 8.18 12.67 -46.00
C LYS A 104 8.11 11.93 -44.66
N THR A 105 7.10 11.06 -44.53
CA THR A 105 7.01 10.13 -43.40
C THR A 105 8.03 8.99 -43.51
N TRP A 106 8.06 8.11 -42.51
CA TRP A 106 8.78 6.85 -42.56
C TRP A 106 8.15 5.89 -43.58
N ASP A 107 8.97 4.99 -44.11
CA ASP A 107 8.49 3.86 -44.90
C ASP A 107 7.53 2.99 -44.09
N ASN A 108 6.84 2.05 -44.74
CA ASN A 108 5.91 1.13 -44.07
C ASN A 108 6.63 0.32 -42.97
N LEU A 109 6.11 0.37 -41.73
CA LEU A 109 6.64 -0.30 -40.55
C LEU A 109 5.71 -1.41 -40.04
N ALA A 110 4.93 -2.04 -40.92
CA ALA A 110 4.14 -3.22 -40.60
C ALA A 110 5.02 -4.35 -40.03
N LYS A 111 4.55 -4.95 -38.93
CA LYS A 111 5.17 -6.04 -38.19
C LYS A 111 4.64 -7.38 -38.69
N ASP A 112 5.44 -8.41 -38.47
CA ASP A 112 4.95 -9.78 -38.60
C ASP A 112 3.90 -10.04 -37.51
N THR A 113 2.74 -10.56 -37.89
CA THR A 113 1.65 -10.88 -36.96
C THR A 113 2.04 -11.87 -35.85
N GLU A 114 3.13 -12.63 -36.01
CA GLU A 114 3.65 -13.52 -34.96
C GLU A 114 3.99 -12.77 -33.66
N VAL A 115 4.34 -11.48 -33.72
CA VAL A 115 4.61 -10.67 -32.52
C VAL A 115 3.37 -10.54 -31.62
N PHE A 116 2.16 -10.62 -32.19
CA PHE A 116 0.92 -10.54 -31.44
C PHE A 116 0.60 -11.83 -30.68
N LYS A 117 1.29 -12.94 -30.95
CA LYS A 117 1.07 -14.20 -30.22
C LYS A 117 1.80 -14.27 -28.88
N ASN A 118 2.92 -13.55 -28.79
CA ASN A 118 3.71 -13.52 -27.57
C ASN A 118 3.14 -12.43 -26.67
N PRO A 119 2.74 -12.73 -25.42
CA PRO A 119 2.43 -11.68 -24.47
C PRO A 119 3.58 -10.70 -24.36
N ALA A 120 4.82 -11.19 -24.42
CA ALA A 120 5.99 -10.55 -23.86
C ALA A 120 5.70 -10.11 -22.41
N GLY A 121 6.69 -9.64 -21.66
CA GLY A 121 6.38 -9.20 -20.31
C GLY A 121 6.20 -10.32 -19.28
N PHE A 122 5.80 -9.93 -18.08
CA PHE A 122 5.67 -10.84 -16.95
C PHE A 122 4.56 -11.89 -17.12
N ALA A 123 3.53 -11.63 -17.93
CA ALA A 123 2.51 -12.65 -18.20
C ALA A 123 3.09 -13.91 -18.87
N SER A 124 4.23 -13.81 -19.57
CA SER A 124 4.92 -14.96 -20.17
C SER A 124 5.39 -16.00 -19.13
N LEU A 125 5.50 -15.61 -17.86
CA LEU A 125 5.91 -16.50 -16.77
C LEU A 125 4.79 -17.42 -16.28
N SER A 126 3.53 -17.13 -16.63
CA SER A 126 2.35 -17.76 -16.02
C SER A 126 1.22 -18.08 -16.99
N VAL A 127 1.10 -17.35 -18.11
CA VAL A 127 0.00 -17.52 -19.07
C VAL A 127 0.33 -18.65 -20.04
N SER A 128 -0.57 -19.63 -20.17
CA SER A 128 -0.33 -20.82 -21.00
C SER A 128 -0.94 -20.72 -22.41
N ASN A 129 -0.50 -21.57 -23.34
CA ASN A 129 -1.00 -21.59 -24.72
C ASN A 129 -2.44 -22.14 -24.81
N ARG A 130 -3.29 -21.56 -25.68
CA ARG A 130 -4.69 -21.99 -25.91
C ARG A 130 -4.93 -22.67 -27.26
N LYS A 131 -3.91 -22.75 -28.15
CA LYS A 131 -4.05 -23.23 -29.54
C LYS A 131 -4.72 -24.60 -29.67
N ASN A 132 -4.41 -25.50 -28.75
CA ASN A 132 -4.91 -26.88 -28.75
C ASN A 132 -6.10 -27.10 -27.82
N GLN A 133 -6.64 -26.02 -27.21
CA GLN A 133 -7.73 -26.10 -26.25
C GLN A 133 -9.07 -26.24 -26.97
N VAL A 134 -9.60 -27.46 -27.04
CA VAL A 134 -10.87 -27.77 -27.73
C VAL A 134 -11.96 -28.31 -26.81
N GLU A 135 -11.62 -28.83 -25.62
CA GLU A 135 -12.60 -29.48 -24.74
C GLU A 135 -13.57 -28.48 -24.07
N ASN A 136 -13.10 -27.27 -23.75
CA ASN A 136 -13.86 -26.22 -23.06
C ASN A 136 -13.91 -24.93 -23.89
N PHE A 137 -14.19 -25.05 -25.20
CA PHE A 137 -14.31 -23.94 -26.13
C PHE A 137 -15.78 -23.60 -26.37
N TYR A 138 -16.16 -22.34 -26.15
CA TYR A 138 -17.53 -21.85 -26.28
C TYR A 138 -17.59 -20.63 -27.19
N GLU A 139 -18.60 -20.59 -28.06
CA GLU A 139 -18.93 -19.41 -28.85
C GLU A 139 -20.26 -18.83 -28.37
N VAL A 140 -20.31 -17.51 -28.21
CA VAL A 140 -21.49 -16.81 -27.70
C VAL A 140 -21.85 -15.62 -28.57
N ASN A 141 -23.14 -15.36 -28.73
CA ASN A 141 -23.70 -14.37 -29.65
C ASN A 141 -24.58 -13.31 -28.97
N ASN A 142 -24.78 -13.41 -27.66
CA ASN A 142 -25.56 -12.48 -26.85
C ASN A 142 -25.18 -12.58 -25.37
N GLU A 143 -25.71 -11.66 -24.57
CA GLU A 143 -25.42 -11.50 -23.14
C GLU A 143 -25.78 -12.75 -22.33
N VAL A 144 -26.93 -13.37 -22.66
CA VAL A 144 -27.43 -14.54 -21.93
C VAL A 144 -26.53 -15.74 -22.15
N GLU A 145 -26.14 -16.02 -23.41
CA GLU A 145 -25.21 -17.09 -23.75
C GLU A 145 -23.86 -16.89 -23.06
N PHE A 146 -23.32 -15.67 -23.08
CA PHE A 146 -22.06 -15.32 -22.43
C PHE A 146 -22.09 -15.61 -20.92
N LEU A 147 -23.12 -15.11 -20.24
CA LEU A 147 -23.24 -15.25 -18.80
C LEU A 147 -23.56 -16.69 -18.36
N GLU A 148 -24.35 -17.44 -19.13
CA GLU A 148 -24.60 -18.85 -18.88
C GLU A 148 -23.32 -19.69 -19.02
N VAL A 149 -22.47 -19.42 -20.02
CA VAL A 149 -21.17 -20.10 -20.14
C VAL A 149 -20.29 -19.80 -18.91
N LEU A 150 -20.21 -18.54 -18.49
CA LEU A 150 -19.42 -18.15 -17.31
C LEU A 150 -19.91 -18.83 -16.03
N LYS A 151 -21.23 -18.88 -15.84
CA LYS A 151 -21.89 -19.58 -14.73
C LYS A 151 -21.55 -21.06 -14.72
N ASN A 152 -21.81 -21.74 -15.84
CA ASN A 152 -21.73 -23.19 -15.95
C ASN A 152 -20.30 -23.72 -15.94
N THR A 153 -19.31 -22.85 -16.23
CA THR A 153 -17.88 -23.19 -16.25
C THR A 153 -17.12 -22.65 -15.04
N ARG A 154 -17.80 -22.20 -13.97
CA ARG A 154 -17.17 -21.50 -12.84
C ARG A 154 -15.96 -22.20 -12.25
N THR A 155 -16.01 -23.52 -12.09
CA THR A 155 -14.92 -24.34 -11.52
C THR A 155 -14.12 -25.09 -12.58
N THR A 156 -14.43 -24.87 -13.86
CA THR A 156 -13.78 -25.54 -14.98
C THR A 156 -12.50 -24.79 -15.35
N LYS A 157 -11.39 -25.51 -15.46
CA LYS A 157 -10.11 -24.96 -15.90
C LYS A 157 -10.01 -24.89 -17.43
N ASN A 158 -9.14 -24.02 -17.93
CA ASN A 158 -8.80 -23.94 -19.35
C ASN A 158 -10.01 -23.68 -20.25
N VAL A 159 -10.83 -22.69 -19.88
CA VAL A 159 -12.07 -22.32 -20.57
C VAL A 159 -11.77 -21.22 -21.58
N VAL A 160 -12.24 -21.38 -22.82
CA VAL A 160 -12.12 -20.38 -23.88
C VAL A 160 -13.50 -19.92 -24.30
N ILE A 161 -13.75 -18.62 -24.27
CA ILE A 161 -15.01 -18.00 -24.66
C ILE A 161 -14.75 -17.02 -25.80
N LYS A 162 -15.25 -17.35 -26.99
CA LYS A 162 -15.24 -16.48 -28.17
C LYS A 162 -16.56 -15.72 -28.25
N ILE A 163 -16.48 -14.40 -28.32
CA ILE A 163 -17.64 -13.51 -28.44
C ILE A 163 -17.78 -13.06 -29.90
N ASN A 164 -18.94 -13.35 -30.50
CA ASN A 164 -19.21 -13.13 -31.93
C ASN A 164 -19.99 -11.83 -32.23
N LYS A 165 -20.56 -11.18 -31.21
CA LYS A 165 -21.35 -9.95 -31.35
C LYS A 165 -21.11 -9.00 -30.19
N ASP A 166 -21.34 -7.72 -30.42
CA ASP A 166 -21.35 -6.71 -29.37
C ASP A 166 -22.35 -7.09 -28.26
N LEU A 167 -21.95 -6.89 -27.02
CA LEU A 167 -22.76 -7.18 -25.84
C LEU A 167 -23.01 -5.88 -25.05
N ASN A 168 -24.27 -5.62 -24.70
CA ASN A 168 -24.60 -4.59 -23.73
C ASN A 168 -24.73 -5.22 -22.35
N MET A 169 -23.72 -5.01 -21.52
CA MET A 169 -23.62 -5.61 -20.20
C MET A 169 -24.09 -4.66 -19.10
N GLY A 170 -24.98 -3.70 -19.43
CA GLY A 170 -25.66 -2.90 -18.43
C GLY A 170 -26.60 -3.77 -17.60
N SER A 171 -26.59 -3.61 -16.28
CA SER A 171 -27.37 -4.47 -15.36
C SER A 171 -28.86 -4.54 -15.69
N ASN A 172 -29.48 -3.42 -16.04
CA ASN A 172 -30.91 -3.34 -16.33
C ASN A 172 -31.20 -3.98 -17.70
N TYR A 173 -30.35 -3.70 -18.70
CA TYR A 173 -30.48 -4.30 -20.02
C TYR A 173 -30.33 -5.83 -19.96
N VAL A 174 -29.31 -6.33 -19.25
CA VAL A 174 -29.09 -7.78 -19.06
C VAL A 174 -30.28 -8.42 -18.34
N LYS A 175 -30.83 -7.77 -17.30
CA LYS A 175 -32.06 -8.23 -16.63
C LYS A 175 -33.22 -8.39 -17.62
N GLU A 176 -33.43 -7.43 -18.52
CA GLU A 176 -34.46 -7.55 -19.56
C GLU A 176 -34.20 -8.71 -20.53
N GLN A 177 -32.94 -8.97 -20.92
CA GLN A 177 -32.61 -10.08 -21.81
C GLN A 177 -32.83 -11.43 -21.12
N LEU A 178 -32.49 -11.55 -19.84
CA LEU A 178 -32.73 -12.78 -19.06
C LEU A 178 -34.22 -13.08 -18.89
N ILE A 179 -35.06 -12.04 -18.68
CA ILE A 179 -36.53 -12.19 -18.65
C ILE A 179 -37.04 -12.70 -20.00
N LYS A 180 -36.57 -12.11 -21.11
CA LYS A 180 -36.92 -12.56 -22.47
C LYS A 180 -36.47 -13.99 -22.75
N ALA A 181 -35.37 -14.43 -22.14
CA ALA A 181 -34.88 -15.81 -22.21
C ALA A 181 -35.62 -16.79 -21.27
N GLY A 182 -36.64 -16.32 -20.54
CA GLY A 182 -37.50 -17.16 -19.70
C GLY A 182 -36.94 -17.48 -18.32
N LYS A 183 -35.95 -16.73 -17.84
CA LYS A 183 -35.46 -16.84 -16.45
C LYS A 183 -36.45 -16.23 -15.47
N THR A 184 -36.58 -16.82 -14.29
CA THR A 184 -37.43 -16.25 -13.22
C THR A 184 -36.73 -15.08 -12.54
N GLU A 185 -37.49 -14.19 -11.88
CA GLU A 185 -36.90 -13.09 -11.10
C GLU A 185 -35.94 -13.60 -10.03
N ASP A 186 -36.29 -14.69 -9.32
CA ASP A 186 -35.44 -15.32 -8.33
C ASP A 186 -34.11 -15.83 -8.91
N GLU A 187 -34.13 -16.42 -10.11
CA GLU A 187 -32.92 -16.86 -10.82
C GLU A 187 -32.06 -15.67 -11.23
N ILE A 188 -32.69 -14.61 -11.75
CA ILE A 188 -32.00 -13.38 -12.19
C ILE A 188 -31.30 -12.72 -11.00
N ASP A 189 -32.02 -12.50 -9.91
CA ASP A 189 -31.48 -11.77 -8.76
C ASP A 189 -30.34 -12.55 -8.10
N LYS A 190 -30.54 -13.85 -7.87
CA LYS A 190 -29.56 -14.70 -7.20
C LYS A 190 -28.32 -14.95 -8.04
N ASP A 191 -28.49 -15.32 -9.30
CA ASP A 191 -27.39 -15.79 -10.12
C ASP A 191 -26.73 -14.66 -10.93
N TYR A 192 -27.43 -13.54 -11.22
CA TYR A 192 -26.94 -12.50 -12.13
C TYR A 192 -26.90 -11.09 -11.56
N MET A 193 -27.86 -10.64 -10.74
CA MET A 193 -27.81 -9.26 -10.21
C MET A 193 -27.01 -9.17 -8.91
N ARG A 194 -26.97 -10.25 -8.13
CA ARG A 194 -26.17 -10.42 -6.90
C ARG A 194 -25.18 -11.60 -7.01
N GLY A 195 -24.92 -12.05 -8.24
CA GLY A 195 -24.19 -13.27 -8.53
C GLY A 195 -22.68 -13.19 -8.27
N TYR A 196 -22.05 -14.37 -8.27
CA TYR A 196 -20.60 -14.53 -8.07
C TYR A 196 -19.78 -14.44 -9.37
N TYR A 197 -20.42 -14.36 -10.54
CA TYR A 197 -19.77 -14.27 -11.85
C TYR A 197 -20.20 -13.05 -12.64
N TYR A 198 -21.41 -12.52 -12.38
CA TYR A 198 -21.88 -11.24 -12.86
C TYR A 198 -22.81 -10.64 -11.81
N ARG A 199 -22.83 -9.31 -11.70
CA ARG A 199 -23.69 -8.54 -10.78
C ARG A 199 -23.93 -7.13 -11.30
N LYS A 200 -24.92 -6.46 -10.73
CA LYS A 200 -25.05 -5.00 -10.86
C LYS A 200 -23.85 -4.34 -10.18
N ASN A 201 -23.29 -3.29 -10.78
CA ASN A 201 -22.27 -2.49 -10.11
C ASN A 201 -22.87 -1.81 -8.86
N GLN A 202 -22.10 -1.73 -7.77
CA GLN A 202 -22.61 -1.23 -6.49
C GLN A 202 -23.01 0.24 -6.53
N ASN A 203 -22.24 1.04 -7.27
CA ASN A 203 -22.56 2.44 -7.51
C ASN A 203 -23.33 2.54 -8.81
N THR A 204 -24.49 3.22 -8.78
CA THR A 204 -25.33 3.37 -9.97
C THR A 204 -25.22 4.69 -10.68
N PRO A 205 -25.57 4.71 -11.98
CA PRO A 205 -25.59 5.93 -12.77
C PRO A 205 -26.56 6.97 -12.22
N LEU A 206 -26.03 8.17 -12.02
CA LEU A 206 -26.75 9.31 -11.50
C LEU A 206 -27.23 10.22 -12.64
N LEU A 207 -26.40 10.41 -13.67
CA LEU A 207 -26.56 11.50 -14.64
C LEU A 207 -26.62 11.05 -16.10
N HIS A 208 -25.88 10.02 -16.51
CA HIS A 208 -25.80 9.70 -17.93
C HIS A 208 -27.12 9.12 -18.46
N PRO A 209 -27.76 9.71 -19.49
CA PRO A 209 -29.10 9.31 -19.92
C PRO A 209 -29.17 7.84 -20.34
N ILE A 210 -28.17 7.37 -21.11
CA ILE A 210 -28.07 5.95 -21.51
C ILE A 210 -27.87 5.03 -20.30
N LEU A 211 -26.91 5.33 -19.41
CA LEU A 211 -26.63 4.45 -18.27
C LEU A 211 -27.77 4.39 -17.26
N LYS A 212 -28.57 5.45 -17.11
CA LYS A 212 -29.78 5.40 -16.28
C LYS A 212 -30.81 4.40 -16.81
N GLU A 213 -30.86 4.20 -18.12
CA GLU A 213 -31.69 3.18 -18.76
C GLU A 213 -31.04 1.79 -18.63
N THR A 214 -29.78 1.65 -19.07
CA THR A 214 -29.13 0.35 -19.22
C THR A 214 -28.52 -0.20 -17.93
N GLY A 215 -28.16 0.65 -16.98
CA GLY A 215 -27.33 0.33 -15.82
C GLY A 215 -25.87 0.05 -16.19
N VAL A 216 -25.06 -0.27 -15.17
CA VAL A 216 -23.66 -0.72 -15.29
C VAL A 216 -23.54 -2.08 -14.62
N GLY A 217 -23.02 -3.07 -15.36
CA GLY A 217 -22.75 -4.41 -14.85
C GLY A 217 -21.32 -4.56 -14.36
N GLN A 218 -21.08 -5.63 -13.59
CA GLN A 218 -19.76 -6.03 -13.14
C GLN A 218 -19.58 -7.54 -13.33
N LEU A 219 -18.61 -7.92 -14.15
CA LEU A 219 -18.13 -9.29 -14.30
C LEU A 219 -17.18 -9.63 -13.16
N ILE A 220 -17.35 -10.82 -12.56
CA ILE A 220 -16.52 -11.30 -11.45
C ILE A 220 -15.78 -12.57 -11.90
N ILE A 221 -14.47 -12.48 -12.03
CA ILE A 221 -13.58 -13.61 -12.32
C ILE A 221 -12.90 -13.99 -11.00
N ASP A 222 -13.50 -14.90 -10.25
CA ASP A 222 -13.06 -15.31 -8.90
C ASP A 222 -12.64 -16.78 -8.89
N GLN A 223 -11.41 -17.05 -8.41
CA GLN A 223 -10.82 -18.39 -8.32
C GLN A 223 -10.83 -19.17 -9.65
N ARG A 224 -10.57 -18.48 -10.77
CA ARG A 224 -10.51 -19.08 -12.11
C ARG A 224 -9.09 -19.43 -12.49
N GLU A 225 -8.91 -20.49 -13.28
CA GLU A 225 -7.60 -20.89 -13.81
C GLU A 225 -7.71 -21.21 -15.31
N GLY A 226 -6.90 -20.54 -16.13
CA GLY A 226 -6.85 -20.78 -17.58
C GLY A 226 -8.06 -20.23 -18.35
N LEU A 227 -8.65 -19.10 -17.92
CA LEU A 227 -9.78 -18.49 -18.65
C LEU A 227 -9.27 -17.59 -19.79
N MET A 228 -9.84 -17.74 -20.97
CA MET A 228 -9.66 -16.79 -22.09
C MET A 228 -11.02 -16.27 -22.55
N ILE A 229 -11.15 -14.95 -22.68
CA ILE A 229 -12.30 -14.29 -23.31
C ILE A 229 -11.77 -13.45 -24.47
N TYR A 230 -12.26 -13.67 -25.69
CA TYR A 230 -11.75 -12.96 -26.86
C TYR A 230 -12.76 -12.84 -27.99
N SER A 231 -12.37 -12.12 -29.05
CA SER A 231 -13.10 -12.06 -30.32
C SER A 231 -12.16 -12.14 -31.52
N ASP A 232 -12.69 -12.58 -32.67
CA ASP A 232 -11.97 -12.51 -33.96
C ASP A 232 -12.15 -11.15 -34.66
N GLU A 233 -13.22 -10.42 -34.32
CA GLU A 233 -13.69 -9.25 -35.08
C GLU A 233 -13.60 -7.94 -34.28
N GLY A 234 -13.09 -7.96 -33.04
CA GLY A 234 -12.98 -6.74 -32.24
C GLY A 234 -14.31 -6.25 -31.67
N ILE A 235 -15.11 -7.15 -31.08
CA ILE A 235 -16.45 -6.81 -30.56
C ILE A 235 -16.41 -5.84 -29.39
N THR A 236 -17.52 -5.15 -29.18
CA THR A 236 -17.71 -4.19 -28.09
C THR A 236 -18.43 -4.82 -26.90
N LEU A 237 -17.88 -4.64 -25.70
CA LEU A 237 -18.52 -4.88 -24.42
C LEU A 237 -18.85 -3.53 -23.78
N ASN A 238 -20.13 -3.17 -23.80
CA ASN A 238 -20.62 -1.90 -23.26
C ASN A 238 -21.02 -2.05 -21.78
N HIS A 239 -20.82 -0.98 -21.02
CA HIS A 239 -21.36 -0.80 -19.66
C HIS A 239 -20.90 -1.88 -18.66
N LEU A 240 -19.66 -2.35 -18.78
CA LEU A 240 -19.10 -3.44 -17.99
C LEU A 240 -17.85 -3.03 -17.21
N THR A 241 -17.83 -3.33 -15.91
CA THR A 241 -16.60 -3.42 -15.12
C THR A 241 -16.21 -4.88 -14.91
N VAL A 242 -14.93 -5.18 -14.67
CA VAL A 242 -14.41 -6.55 -14.49
C VAL A 242 -13.53 -6.60 -13.24
N HIS A 243 -13.86 -7.47 -12.28
CA HIS A 243 -13.03 -7.72 -11.10
C HIS A 243 -12.44 -9.13 -11.18
N ILE A 244 -11.13 -9.22 -11.38
CA ILE A 244 -10.37 -10.46 -11.36
C ILE A 244 -9.74 -10.64 -9.99
N LYS A 245 -10.12 -11.72 -9.28
CA LYS A 245 -9.72 -11.91 -7.89
C LYS A 245 -9.61 -13.35 -7.43
N GLY A 246 -9.31 -13.51 -6.14
CA GLY A 246 -9.44 -14.78 -5.43
C GLY A 246 -8.37 -15.79 -5.80
N ASN A 247 -7.13 -15.35 -6.00
CA ASN A 247 -6.04 -16.19 -6.49
C ASN A 247 -6.33 -16.77 -7.88
N SER A 248 -7.05 -16.02 -8.72
CA SER A 248 -7.24 -16.40 -10.13
C SER A 248 -5.91 -16.40 -10.87
N LYS A 249 -5.74 -17.32 -11.82
CA LYS A 249 -4.51 -17.54 -12.56
C LYS A 249 -4.72 -17.73 -14.04
N ASP A 250 -3.72 -17.36 -14.83
CA ASP A 250 -3.70 -17.62 -16.28
C ASP A 250 -4.98 -17.10 -16.96
N ILE A 251 -5.27 -15.81 -16.80
CA ILE A 251 -6.47 -15.14 -17.30
C ILE A 251 -6.11 -14.26 -18.51
N VAL A 252 -6.86 -14.40 -19.60
CA VAL A 252 -6.56 -13.74 -20.87
C VAL A 252 -7.79 -13.03 -21.42
N PHE A 253 -7.67 -11.75 -21.78
CA PHE A 253 -8.67 -10.99 -22.52
C PHE A 253 -8.04 -10.42 -23.79
N ARG A 254 -8.62 -10.71 -24.97
CA ARG A 254 -8.04 -10.27 -26.25
C ARG A 254 -9.05 -9.74 -27.26
N ASN A 255 -8.68 -8.68 -27.98
CA ASN A 255 -9.44 -8.16 -29.12
C ASN A 255 -10.88 -7.76 -28.75
N LEU A 256 -11.02 -6.92 -27.72
CA LEU A 256 -12.31 -6.45 -27.18
C LEU A 256 -12.30 -4.93 -27.03
N LYS A 257 -13.43 -4.28 -27.34
CA LYS A 257 -13.61 -2.85 -27.10
C LYS A 257 -14.42 -2.68 -25.82
N MET A 258 -13.85 -2.01 -24.84
CA MET A 258 -14.49 -1.74 -23.55
C MET A 258 -14.91 -0.28 -23.50
N THR A 259 -16.21 0.00 -23.36
CA THR A 259 -16.74 1.37 -23.37
C THR A 259 -17.99 1.56 -22.49
N GLY A 260 -18.33 2.82 -22.23
CA GLY A 260 -19.60 3.21 -21.61
C GLY A 260 -19.68 3.04 -20.09
N ILE A 261 -18.60 3.28 -19.35
CA ILE A 261 -18.63 3.32 -17.88
C ILE A 261 -18.21 4.70 -17.34
N TRP A 262 -18.62 5.76 -18.05
CA TRP A 262 -18.35 7.14 -17.65
C TRP A 262 -19.67 7.94 -17.58
N GLU A 263 -19.72 8.88 -16.65
CA GLU A 263 -20.75 9.90 -16.64
C GLU A 263 -20.18 11.21 -16.11
N TRP A 264 -20.88 12.32 -16.39
CA TRP A 264 -20.48 13.61 -15.83
C TRP A 264 -20.51 13.58 -14.30
N ASP A 265 -19.50 14.17 -13.66
CA ASP A 265 -19.42 14.27 -12.21
C ASP A 265 -19.80 15.69 -11.74
N GLU A 266 -21.07 15.83 -11.38
CA GLU A 266 -21.64 17.08 -10.88
C GLU A 266 -21.40 17.27 -9.37
N GLU A 267 -21.33 16.18 -8.61
CA GLU A 267 -21.25 16.19 -7.14
C GLU A 267 -19.84 16.55 -6.65
N ASP A 268 -18.82 15.88 -7.17
CA ASP A 268 -17.41 16.11 -6.82
C ASP A 268 -16.73 17.10 -7.78
N LYS A 269 -17.50 17.79 -8.62
CA LYS A 269 -17.03 18.80 -9.58
C LYS A 269 -15.90 18.31 -10.48
N GLY A 270 -16.01 17.07 -10.96
CA GLY A 270 -15.06 16.43 -11.85
C GLY A 270 -13.86 15.82 -11.14
N ASP A 271 -13.90 15.59 -9.83
CA ASP A 271 -12.90 14.80 -9.11
C ASP A 271 -13.14 13.29 -9.20
N TYR A 272 -14.35 12.87 -9.59
CA TYR A 272 -14.76 11.50 -9.87
C TYR A 272 -14.42 10.54 -8.72
N LYS A 273 -15.06 10.74 -7.55
CA LYS A 273 -14.91 9.86 -6.39
C LYS A 273 -16.22 9.18 -5.96
N VAL A 274 -17.32 9.41 -6.68
CA VAL A 274 -18.63 8.86 -6.29
C VAL A 274 -18.82 7.44 -6.80
N ASN A 275 -18.52 7.17 -8.08
CA ASN A 275 -18.97 5.93 -8.72
C ASN A 275 -17.92 4.79 -8.77
N ASP A 276 -16.62 5.06 -8.61
CA ASP A 276 -15.55 4.03 -8.56
C ASP A 276 -15.63 2.96 -9.68
N TRP A 277 -15.94 3.38 -10.92
CA TRP A 277 -16.02 2.44 -12.05
C TRP A 277 -14.70 2.38 -12.82
N ASP A 278 -14.01 1.24 -12.68
CA ASP A 278 -12.86 0.85 -13.50
C ASP A 278 -13.25 -0.24 -14.50
N TYR A 279 -12.61 -0.31 -15.67
CA TYR A 279 -12.83 -1.47 -16.55
C TYR A 279 -12.28 -2.76 -15.95
N PHE A 280 -11.08 -2.70 -15.36
CA PHE A 280 -10.46 -3.85 -14.73
C PHE A 280 -9.94 -3.52 -13.34
N THR A 281 -10.31 -4.34 -12.35
CA THR A 281 -9.67 -4.37 -11.04
C THR A 281 -9.02 -5.74 -10.83
N LEU A 282 -7.73 -5.76 -10.50
CA LEU A 282 -6.94 -6.96 -10.24
C LEU A 282 -6.60 -7.06 -8.76
N GLU A 283 -6.84 -8.21 -8.14
CA GLU A 283 -6.61 -8.40 -6.70
C GLU A 283 -6.35 -9.88 -6.33
N ASN A 284 -5.17 -10.20 -5.82
CA ASN A 284 -4.73 -11.57 -5.59
C ASN A 284 -4.82 -12.39 -6.89
N VAL A 285 -3.98 -12.07 -7.86
CA VAL A 285 -3.96 -12.74 -9.17
C VAL A 285 -2.53 -13.04 -9.60
N ASP A 286 -2.37 -14.08 -10.41
CA ASP A 286 -1.07 -14.56 -10.88
C ASP A 286 -1.20 -14.99 -12.35
N GLY A 287 -0.83 -14.10 -13.26
CA GLY A 287 -0.97 -14.31 -14.69
C GLY A 287 -2.24 -13.68 -15.26
N VAL A 288 -2.09 -12.47 -15.78
CA VAL A 288 -3.15 -11.78 -16.53
C VAL A 288 -2.57 -11.19 -17.81
N TRP A 289 -3.18 -11.46 -18.96
CA TRP A 289 -2.82 -10.84 -20.22
C TRP A 289 -4.02 -10.10 -20.83
N LEU A 290 -3.92 -8.77 -20.90
CA LEU A 290 -4.89 -7.91 -21.56
C LEU A 290 -4.25 -7.38 -22.85
N ASP A 291 -4.76 -7.81 -23.99
CA ASP A 291 -4.10 -7.59 -25.28
C ASP A 291 -5.06 -7.15 -26.38
N HIS A 292 -4.66 -6.22 -27.24
CA HIS A 292 -5.52 -5.72 -28.32
C HIS A 292 -6.89 -5.24 -27.80
N ILE A 293 -6.91 -4.61 -26.63
CA ILE A 293 -8.12 -4.01 -26.07
C ILE A 293 -8.14 -2.53 -26.41
N THR A 294 -9.29 -2.05 -26.89
CA THR A 294 -9.56 -0.61 -27.00
C THR A 294 -10.36 -0.15 -25.78
N PHE A 295 -9.87 0.86 -25.08
CA PHE A 295 -10.56 1.46 -23.94
C PHE A 295 -11.01 2.89 -24.29
N ASN A 296 -12.29 3.19 -24.04
CA ASN A 296 -12.78 4.57 -24.01
C ASN A 296 -12.85 5.09 -22.56
N THR A 297 -13.29 6.32 -22.37
CA THR A 297 -13.31 6.99 -21.06
C THR A 297 -14.05 6.18 -19.99
N ALA A 298 -13.50 6.13 -18.79
CA ALA A 298 -14.09 5.54 -17.59
C ALA A 298 -14.24 6.57 -16.49
N TYR A 299 -15.19 6.35 -15.58
CA TYR A 299 -15.43 7.25 -14.44
C TYR A 299 -14.19 7.35 -13.52
N ASP A 300 -13.59 6.22 -13.14
CA ASP A 300 -12.39 6.19 -12.28
C ASP A 300 -11.13 5.78 -13.08
N GLY A 301 -10.63 4.56 -12.92
CA GLY A 301 -9.44 4.02 -13.60
C GLY A 301 -9.75 3.18 -14.84
N ILE A 302 -8.70 2.81 -15.58
CA ILE A 302 -8.77 1.86 -16.69
C ILE A 302 -8.44 0.45 -16.21
N VAL A 303 -7.26 0.29 -15.62
CA VAL A 303 -6.83 -0.95 -14.95
C VAL A 303 -6.19 -0.61 -13.61
N ASP A 304 -6.78 -1.13 -12.56
CA ASP A 304 -6.31 -0.96 -11.18
C ASP A 304 -5.77 -2.28 -10.63
N ALA A 305 -4.64 -2.23 -9.92
CA ALA A 305 -4.07 -3.38 -9.23
C ALA A 305 -4.02 -3.12 -7.72
N LYS A 306 -4.45 -4.11 -6.94
CA LYS A 306 -4.47 -4.08 -5.48
C LYS A 306 -3.42 -5.05 -4.92
N THR A 307 -3.74 -5.72 -3.83
CA THR A 307 -2.85 -6.66 -3.14
C THR A 307 -2.51 -7.88 -4.00
N ASN A 308 -1.23 -8.30 -3.98
CA ASN A 308 -0.73 -9.55 -4.57
C ASN A 308 -1.09 -9.76 -6.05
N VAL A 309 -0.82 -8.76 -6.89
CA VAL A 309 -1.05 -8.84 -8.35
C VAL A 309 0.26 -9.15 -9.06
N GLN A 310 0.45 -10.38 -9.50
CA GLN A 310 1.69 -10.83 -10.12
C GLN A 310 1.48 -11.22 -11.58
N ASN A 311 2.55 -11.07 -12.37
CA ASN A 311 2.67 -11.61 -13.72
C ASN A 311 1.63 -11.07 -14.70
N VAL A 312 1.49 -9.74 -14.75
CA VAL A 312 0.53 -9.07 -15.65
C VAL A 312 1.24 -8.49 -16.87
N THR A 313 0.64 -8.62 -18.05
CA THR A 313 1.03 -7.89 -19.25
C THR A 313 -0.18 -7.16 -19.86
N LEU A 314 0.03 -5.89 -20.18
CA LEU A 314 -0.86 -5.02 -20.95
C LEU A 314 -0.18 -4.71 -22.29
N SER A 315 -0.73 -5.20 -23.40
CA SER A 315 -0.06 -5.13 -24.71
C SER A 315 -0.96 -4.71 -25.85
N TRP A 316 -0.41 -3.97 -26.82
CA TRP A 316 -1.12 -3.59 -28.05
C TRP A 316 -2.46 -2.89 -27.77
N LEU A 317 -2.49 -2.03 -26.75
CA LEU A 317 -3.71 -1.35 -26.31
C LEU A 317 -3.89 -0.02 -27.02
N ASP A 318 -5.14 0.28 -27.36
CA ASP A 318 -5.54 1.60 -27.86
C ASP A 318 -6.44 2.29 -26.82
N LEU A 319 -5.93 3.36 -26.21
CA LEU A 319 -6.67 4.15 -25.23
C LEU A 319 -7.16 5.44 -25.90
N ASP A 320 -8.39 5.40 -26.40
CA ASP A 320 -8.98 6.44 -27.22
C ASP A 320 -9.94 7.31 -26.38
N PHE A 321 -9.38 8.35 -25.75
CA PHE A 321 -10.12 9.27 -24.87
C PHE A 321 -10.49 10.56 -25.61
N VAL A 322 -11.34 10.41 -26.62
CA VAL A 322 -11.92 11.51 -27.40
C VAL A 322 -13.45 11.48 -27.34
N PRO A 323 -14.15 12.59 -27.60
CA PRO A 323 -15.62 12.59 -27.61
C PRO A 323 -16.22 11.63 -28.63
N ASP A 324 -16.92 10.61 -28.15
CA ASP A 324 -17.71 9.68 -28.95
C ASP A 324 -19.22 9.97 -28.83
N ASP A 325 -20.06 9.12 -29.42
CA ASP A 325 -21.52 9.32 -29.39
C ASP A 325 -22.12 9.10 -28.00
N PHE A 326 -21.48 8.29 -27.15
CA PHE A 326 -21.88 8.09 -25.76
C PHE A 326 -21.65 9.37 -24.95
N ILE A 327 -20.44 9.95 -25.00
CA ILE A 327 -20.13 11.23 -24.35
C ILE A 327 -21.02 12.37 -24.87
N LYS A 328 -21.25 12.44 -26.20
CA LYS A 328 -22.14 13.46 -26.78
C LYS A 328 -23.55 13.39 -26.20
N ALA A 329 -24.10 12.19 -25.98
CA ALA A 329 -25.43 12.02 -25.39
C ALA A 329 -25.51 12.61 -23.97
N GLN A 330 -24.47 12.45 -23.13
CA GLN A 330 -24.39 13.13 -21.84
C GLN A 330 -24.44 14.66 -22.00
N PHE A 331 -23.65 15.21 -22.90
CA PHE A 331 -23.56 16.65 -23.09
C PHE A 331 -24.80 17.27 -23.75
N ASP A 332 -25.55 16.52 -24.54
CA ASP A 332 -26.86 16.92 -25.04
C ASP A 332 -27.88 17.05 -23.90
N GLU A 333 -27.89 16.10 -22.95
CA GLU A 333 -28.74 16.19 -21.75
C GLU A 333 -28.35 17.35 -20.83
N LEU A 334 -27.05 17.54 -20.60
CA LEU A 334 -26.52 18.67 -19.82
C LEU A 334 -26.90 20.03 -20.43
N GLU A 335 -26.76 20.18 -21.76
CA GLU A 335 -27.09 21.44 -22.44
C GLU A 335 -28.60 21.69 -22.47
N ALA A 336 -29.43 20.66 -22.65
CA ALA A 336 -30.89 20.78 -22.63
C ALA A 336 -31.43 21.14 -21.24
N ASN A 337 -30.71 20.78 -20.16
CA ASN A 337 -31.17 20.92 -18.78
C ASN A 337 -30.20 21.72 -17.89
N ARG A 338 -29.45 22.69 -18.45
CA ARG A 338 -28.38 23.44 -17.75
C ARG A 338 -28.70 23.87 -16.32
N SER A 339 -29.91 24.35 -16.04
CA SER A 339 -30.27 24.83 -14.69
C SER A 339 -30.29 23.74 -13.61
N LYS A 340 -30.30 22.46 -13.99
CA LYS A 340 -30.25 21.31 -13.07
C LYS A 340 -28.81 20.91 -12.71
N TYR A 341 -27.82 21.45 -13.40
CA TYR A 341 -26.40 21.10 -13.27
C TYR A 341 -25.58 22.37 -12.93
N PRO A 342 -25.59 22.83 -11.67
CA PRO A 342 -24.87 24.03 -11.24
C PRO A 342 -23.41 24.13 -11.69
N TYR A 343 -22.62 23.07 -11.57
CA TYR A 343 -21.21 23.02 -11.96
C TYR A 343 -21.04 23.10 -13.47
N TYR A 344 -21.75 22.27 -14.26
CA TYR A 344 -21.73 22.41 -15.72
C TYR A 344 -22.17 23.82 -16.16
N ASN A 345 -23.23 24.36 -15.55
CA ASN A 345 -23.73 25.68 -15.87
C ASN A 345 -22.73 26.81 -15.52
N GLU A 346 -21.99 26.66 -14.42
CA GLU A 346 -20.90 27.56 -14.03
C GLU A 346 -19.81 27.60 -15.11
N LEU A 347 -19.32 26.43 -15.53
CA LEU A 347 -18.28 26.31 -16.57
C LEU A 347 -18.75 26.90 -17.91
N ARG A 348 -20.00 26.63 -18.30
CA ARG A 348 -20.60 27.12 -19.55
C ARG A 348 -20.77 28.64 -19.62
N ASN A 349 -20.60 29.37 -18.52
CA ASN A 349 -20.56 30.84 -18.54
C ASN A 349 -19.30 31.39 -19.24
N ASN A 350 -18.20 30.63 -19.21
CA ASN A 350 -16.90 31.05 -19.74
C ASN A 350 -16.34 30.12 -20.83
N LEU A 351 -16.84 28.88 -20.91
CA LEU A 351 -16.34 27.85 -21.83
C LEU A 351 -17.43 27.36 -22.78
N THR A 352 -17.04 26.97 -24.00
CA THR A 352 -17.96 26.35 -24.96
C THR A 352 -18.27 24.91 -24.57
N LYS A 353 -19.42 24.39 -25.04
CA LYS A 353 -19.77 22.96 -24.90
C LYS A 353 -18.63 22.06 -25.40
N GLU A 354 -18.07 22.37 -26.56
CA GLU A 354 -16.98 21.61 -27.18
C GLU A 354 -15.71 21.56 -26.31
N GLN A 355 -15.34 22.69 -25.69
CA GLN A 355 -14.17 22.75 -24.81
C GLN A 355 -14.36 21.89 -23.57
N ILE A 356 -15.52 21.98 -22.91
CA ILE A 356 -15.83 21.19 -21.72
C ILE A 356 -15.91 19.70 -22.09
N MET A 357 -16.56 19.37 -23.20
CA MET A 357 -16.68 17.99 -23.69
C MET A 357 -15.32 17.38 -24.03
N THR A 358 -14.43 18.13 -24.67
CA THR A 358 -13.06 17.67 -24.96
C THR A 358 -12.29 17.36 -23.68
N VAL A 359 -12.38 18.21 -22.66
CA VAL A 359 -11.71 17.98 -21.37
C VAL A 359 -12.35 16.84 -20.58
N ALA A 360 -13.67 16.70 -20.63
CA ALA A 360 -14.40 15.67 -19.92
C ALA A 360 -14.23 14.27 -20.53
N ALA A 361 -14.12 14.19 -21.86
CA ALA A 361 -13.84 12.94 -22.57
C ALA A 361 -12.41 12.42 -22.32
N ALA A 362 -11.47 13.32 -21.99
CA ALA A 362 -10.11 12.94 -21.64
C ALA A 362 -10.09 12.12 -20.34
N GLN A 363 -9.36 11.00 -20.33
CA GLN A 363 -9.32 10.13 -19.15
C GLN A 363 -8.55 10.80 -18.01
N LYS A 364 -9.20 10.93 -16.85
CA LYS A 364 -8.57 11.57 -15.68
C LYS A 364 -7.53 10.67 -15.02
N LYS A 365 -7.81 9.37 -14.87
CA LYS A 365 -6.95 8.41 -14.16
C LYS A 365 -6.76 7.15 -15.03
N GLY A 366 -5.51 6.79 -15.32
CA GLY A 366 -5.20 5.63 -16.16
C GLY A 366 -5.05 4.35 -15.36
N PHE A 367 -3.81 4.08 -14.93
CA PHE A 367 -3.37 2.82 -14.36
C PHE A 367 -2.88 3.03 -12.92
N ASN A 368 -3.65 2.56 -11.94
CA ASN A 368 -3.31 2.73 -10.53
C ASN A 368 -2.94 1.39 -9.91
N PHE A 369 -1.65 1.19 -9.76
CA PHE A 369 -1.07 -0.05 -9.27
C PHE A 369 -0.59 0.13 -7.83
N GLY A 370 -1.36 -0.44 -6.91
CA GLY A 370 -1.32 -0.17 -5.48
C GLY A 370 -2.29 0.97 -5.14
N ASN A 371 -3.50 0.62 -4.70
CA ASN A 371 -4.59 1.58 -4.54
C ASN A 371 -4.52 2.42 -3.25
N THR A 372 -3.88 1.94 -2.19
CA THR A 372 -3.74 2.66 -0.90
C THR A 372 -2.29 2.87 -0.48
N GLU A 373 -2.02 3.83 0.39
CA GLU A 373 -0.69 3.99 0.98
C GLU A 373 -0.36 2.82 1.92
N GLY A 374 0.87 2.29 1.86
CA GLY A 374 1.31 1.20 2.73
C GLY A 374 0.57 -0.13 2.51
N GLY A 375 -0.05 -0.32 1.35
CA GLY A 375 -0.84 -1.52 1.07
C GLY A 375 -0.04 -2.81 1.13
N ILE A 376 -0.58 -3.80 1.84
CA ILE A 376 0.04 -5.13 2.00
C ILE A 376 0.04 -5.86 0.66
N GLY A 377 1.16 -6.50 0.33
CA GLY A 377 1.31 -7.31 -0.89
C GLY A 377 1.50 -6.49 -2.16
N PHE A 378 1.75 -5.18 -2.05
CA PHE A 378 2.04 -4.31 -3.19
C PHE A 378 3.49 -4.47 -3.67
N GLU A 379 4.39 -4.91 -2.79
CA GLU A 379 5.74 -5.36 -3.13
C GLU A 379 5.76 -6.45 -4.21
N ASN A 380 4.70 -7.25 -4.28
CA ASN A 380 4.53 -8.32 -5.24
C ASN A 380 3.96 -7.85 -6.59
N ILE A 381 3.65 -6.56 -6.75
CA ILE A 381 3.08 -6.08 -8.02
C ILE A 381 4.13 -6.21 -9.13
N THR A 382 3.83 -6.99 -10.17
CA THR A 382 4.71 -7.11 -11.37
C THR A 382 3.90 -6.97 -12.65
N ILE A 383 4.12 -5.88 -13.38
CA ILE A 383 3.32 -5.52 -14.57
C ILE A 383 4.22 -5.10 -15.74
N THR A 384 3.90 -5.58 -16.94
CA THR A 384 4.49 -5.08 -18.18
C THR A 384 3.47 -4.28 -18.97
N MET A 385 3.88 -3.14 -19.51
CA MET A 385 3.07 -2.30 -20.39
C MET A 385 3.83 -2.05 -21.70
N HIS A 386 3.36 -2.55 -22.84
CA HIS A 386 4.04 -2.28 -24.10
C HIS A 386 3.14 -2.12 -25.30
N HIS A 387 3.61 -1.35 -26.28
CA HIS A 387 2.86 -1.08 -27.51
C HIS A 387 1.47 -0.50 -27.19
N ILE A 388 1.44 0.48 -26.30
CA ILE A 388 0.20 1.16 -25.88
C ILE A 388 0.17 2.55 -26.49
N TYR A 389 -0.90 2.91 -27.19
CA TYR A 389 -1.18 4.28 -27.59
C TYR A 389 -2.22 4.88 -26.65
N ALA A 390 -1.83 5.88 -25.87
CA ALA A 390 -2.69 6.56 -24.92
C ALA A 390 -2.98 7.99 -25.36
N LYS A 391 -4.18 8.22 -25.91
CA LYS A 391 -4.61 9.55 -26.34
C LYS A 391 -5.35 10.26 -25.21
N ASN A 392 -4.94 11.49 -24.87
CA ASN A 392 -5.60 12.37 -23.89
C ASN A 392 -5.76 11.76 -22.49
N LEU A 393 -4.75 11.04 -22.02
CA LEU A 393 -4.68 10.59 -20.63
C LEU A 393 -4.01 11.65 -19.74
N GLN A 394 -4.64 12.00 -18.62
CA GLN A 394 -4.20 13.11 -17.76
C GLN A 394 -3.22 12.69 -16.66
N ASP A 395 -3.37 11.50 -16.09
CA ASP A 395 -2.62 11.05 -14.92
C ASP A 395 -2.50 9.52 -14.90
N ARG A 396 -1.53 9.02 -14.13
CA ARG A 396 -1.28 7.60 -13.86
C ARG A 396 -1.00 6.81 -15.14
N PHE A 397 0.13 7.08 -15.80
CA PHE A 397 0.59 6.27 -16.93
C PHE A 397 1.97 5.64 -16.69
N PRO A 398 2.14 4.77 -15.69
CA PRO A 398 1.22 4.41 -14.62
C PRO A 398 1.54 5.15 -13.32
N ARG A 399 0.68 4.96 -12.33
CA ARG A 399 0.99 5.21 -10.93
C ARG A 399 1.28 3.89 -10.23
N LEU A 400 2.40 3.81 -9.52
CA LEU A 400 2.87 2.61 -8.85
C LEU A 400 3.22 2.90 -7.39
N ARG A 401 2.82 2.00 -6.48
CA ARG A 401 3.32 1.92 -5.11
C ARG A 401 4.02 0.60 -4.88
N ARG A 402 5.28 0.64 -4.41
CA ARG A 402 6.13 -0.56 -4.26
C ARG A 402 6.18 -1.32 -5.61
N GLY A 403 6.38 -2.62 -5.65
CA GLY A 403 6.31 -3.40 -6.90
C GLY A 403 7.22 -2.94 -8.04
N ASP A 404 7.03 -3.57 -9.20
CA ASP A 404 7.85 -3.40 -10.39
C ASP A 404 7.00 -3.27 -11.65
N ILE A 405 7.37 -2.30 -12.48
CA ILE A 405 6.79 -2.13 -13.81
C ILE A 405 7.89 -2.00 -14.84
N HIS A 406 7.76 -2.78 -15.90
CA HIS A 406 8.52 -2.57 -17.12
C HIS A 406 7.60 -2.04 -18.22
N MET A 407 7.94 -0.86 -18.75
CA MET A 407 7.24 -0.23 -19.85
C MET A 407 8.16 -0.08 -21.05
N TYR A 408 7.68 -0.41 -22.24
CA TYR A 408 8.46 -0.12 -23.45
C TYR A 408 7.57 0.10 -24.66
N ASN A 409 8.04 0.92 -25.60
CA ASN A 409 7.29 1.27 -26.81
C ASN A 409 5.85 1.74 -26.54
N VAL A 410 5.68 2.62 -25.56
CA VAL A 410 4.39 3.27 -25.29
C VAL A 410 4.38 4.70 -25.82
N VAL A 411 3.20 5.21 -26.17
CA VAL A 411 2.98 6.60 -26.55
C VAL A 411 1.93 7.21 -25.63
N LEU A 412 2.27 8.28 -24.92
CA LEU A 412 1.33 9.11 -24.19
C LEU A 412 1.17 10.44 -24.94
N ASP A 413 0.04 10.66 -25.59
CA ASP A 413 -0.24 11.85 -26.38
C ASP A 413 -1.40 12.65 -25.81
N SER A 414 -1.06 13.68 -25.04
CA SER A 414 -1.98 14.65 -24.41
C SER A 414 -1.91 16.03 -25.07
N SER A 415 -1.42 16.10 -26.32
CA SER A 415 -1.25 17.35 -27.08
C SER A 415 -2.55 18.13 -27.29
N GLN A 416 -3.70 17.45 -27.40
CA GLN A 416 -4.99 18.10 -27.62
C GLN A 416 -5.51 18.78 -26.35
N ILE A 417 -5.29 18.18 -25.18
CA ILE A 417 -5.80 18.67 -23.90
C ILE A 417 -4.85 19.64 -23.20
N TYR A 418 -3.55 19.58 -23.50
CA TYR A 418 -2.55 20.46 -22.89
C TYR A 418 -2.86 21.97 -23.04
N PRO A 419 -3.24 22.49 -24.22
CA PRO A 419 -3.59 23.91 -24.38
C PRO A 419 -4.82 24.32 -23.56
N LEU A 420 -5.71 23.38 -23.25
CA LEU A 420 -6.97 23.62 -22.53
C LEU A 420 -6.77 23.77 -21.01
N ARG A 421 -5.60 23.39 -20.47
CA ARG A 421 -5.27 23.50 -19.04
C ARG A 421 -5.40 24.92 -18.48
N THR A 422 -5.27 25.94 -19.34
CA THR A 422 -5.33 27.35 -18.96
C THR A 422 -6.75 27.92 -18.94
N LEU A 423 -7.75 27.15 -19.34
CA LEU A 423 -9.14 27.60 -19.53
C LEU A 423 -10.01 27.53 -18.26
N GLY A 424 -9.44 27.17 -17.11
CA GLY A 424 -10.13 27.20 -15.81
C GLY A 424 -10.75 25.87 -15.35
N MET A 425 -10.67 24.81 -16.16
CA MET A 425 -10.92 23.44 -15.71
C MET A 425 -9.63 22.81 -15.18
N LYS A 426 -9.72 22.02 -14.11
CA LYS A 426 -8.58 21.28 -13.55
C LYS A 426 -8.23 20.12 -14.49
N VAL A 427 -7.10 20.25 -15.18
CA VAL A 427 -6.54 19.21 -16.06
C VAL A 427 -5.17 18.81 -15.54
N ILE A 428 -5.06 17.56 -15.10
CA ILE A 428 -3.81 16.95 -14.65
C ILE A 428 -2.96 16.64 -15.88
N SER A 429 -1.63 16.67 -15.73
CA SER A 429 -0.70 16.45 -16.84
C SER A 429 0.54 15.74 -16.32
N GLN A 430 0.34 14.49 -15.88
CA GLN A 430 1.34 13.61 -15.28
C GLN A 430 1.51 12.33 -16.10
N GLY A 431 2.74 11.84 -16.18
CA GLY A 431 3.10 10.56 -16.80
C GLY A 431 3.37 9.47 -15.76
N LEU A 432 4.65 9.20 -15.53
CA LEU A 432 5.14 8.20 -14.59
C LEU A 432 5.00 8.69 -13.14
N VAL A 433 4.35 7.91 -12.29
CA VAL A 433 4.18 8.23 -10.86
C VAL A 433 4.60 7.04 -9.99
N PRO A 434 5.91 6.75 -9.87
CA PRO A 434 6.39 5.76 -8.91
C PRO A 434 6.39 6.37 -7.51
N THR A 435 5.93 5.63 -6.52
CA THR A 435 5.87 6.05 -5.11
C THR A 435 6.16 4.85 -4.22
N GLU A 436 6.44 5.09 -2.94
CA GLU A 436 6.65 4.02 -1.95
C GLU A 436 7.71 2.99 -2.37
N GLN A 437 8.85 3.47 -2.86
CA GLN A 437 9.94 2.68 -3.42
C GLN A 437 9.56 1.76 -4.59
N GLY A 438 8.45 2.04 -5.28
CA GLY A 438 8.08 1.32 -6.49
C GLY A 438 8.99 1.62 -7.65
N ALA A 439 9.29 0.63 -8.49
CA ALA A 439 10.27 0.73 -9.56
C ALA A 439 9.64 0.68 -10.95
N ILE A 440 9.81 1.76 -11.72
CA ILE A 440 9.36 1.83 -13.13
C ILE A 440 10.57 1.94 -14.07
N LEU A 441 10.80 0.93 -14.90
CA LEU A 441 11.67 1.02 -16.08
C LEU A 441 10.82 1.41 -17.28
N MET A 442 11.16 2.51 -17.97
CA MET A 442 10.55 2.87 -19.25
C MET A 442 11.60 2.95 -20.35
N GLU A 443 11.42 2.23 -21.44
CA GLU A 443 12.37 2.18 -22.56
C GLU A 443 11.69 2.57 -23.87
N ASN A 444 12.42 3.27 -24.74
CA ASN A 444 12.04 3.47 -26.13
C ASN A 444 10.59 3.95 -26.34
N SER A 445 10.15 4.92 -25.54
CA SER A 445 8.76 5.37 -25.46
C SER A 445 8.64 6.86 -25.81
N ARG A 446 7.42 7.35 -26.01
CA ARG A 446 7.18 8.73 -26.49
C ARG A 446 6.10 9.45 -25.69
N PHE A 447 6.44 10.56 -25.03
CA PHE A 447 5.49 11.45 -24.34
C PHE A 447 5.32 12.76 -25.10
N VAL A 448 4.07 13.15 -25.39
CA VAL A 448 3.71 14.36 -26.13
C VAL A 448 2.64 15.13 -25.36
N GLY A 449 2.88 16.42 -25.08
CA GLY A 449 1.88 17.25 -24.38
C GLY A 449 1.74 16.96 -22.88
N VAL A 450 2.79 16.43 -22.24
CA VAL A 450 2.80 16.06 -20.82
C VAL A 450 3.68 17.03 -20.03
N ASN A 451 3.13 17.72 -19.03
CA ASN A 451 3.86 18.72 -18.27
C ASN A 451 4.82 18.12 -17.24
N GLU A 452 4.38 17.09 -16.51
CA GLU A 452 5.14 16.40 -15.47
C GLU A 452 5.38 14.95 -15.92
N ALA A 453 6.42 14.73 -16.74
CA ALA A 453 6.69 13.40 -17.31
C ALA A 453 6.98 12.35 -16.22
N VAL A 454 7.70 12.73 -15.17
CA VAL A 454 8.02 11.88 -14.01
C VAL A 454 7.71 12.62 -12.71
N LYS A 455 6.98 11.99 -11.81
CA LYS A 455 6.68 12.51 -10.46
C LYS A 455 6.82 11.40 -9.42
N THR A 456 7.91 11.42 -8.67
CA THR A 456 8.30 10.32 -7.76
C THR A 456 7.69 10.43 -6.37
N HIS A 457 7.00 11.53 -6.07
CA HIS A 457 6.38 11.75 -4.78
C HIS A 457 5.10 12.60 -4.90
N GLN A 458 4.02 12.22 -4.23
CA GLN A 458 2.71 12.89 -4.36
C GLN A 458 2.33 13.75 -3.14
N ALA A 459 2.98 13.53 -1.98
CA ALA A 459 2.78 14.35 -0.80
C ALA A 459 3.79 15.52 -0.75
N SER A 460 3.54 16.47 0.14
CA SER A 460 4.52 17.53 0.47
C SER A 460 5.59 17.06 1.47
N ASN A 461 5.46 15.85 2.00
CA ASN A 461 6.42 15.21 2.88
C ASN A 461 7.76 15.00 2.13
N LEU A 462 8.89 14.94 2.85
CA LEU A 462 10.23 14.73 2.27
C LEU A 462 10.79 13.34 2.58
N ASP A 463 9.94 12.47 3.09
CA ASP A 463 10.31 11.14 3.54
C ASP A 463 10.60 10.21 2.33
N PRO A 464 11.83 9.63 2.26
CA PRO A 464 12.24 8.76 1.17
C PRO A 464 11.38 7.49 1.04
N ASP A 465 10.71 7.05 2.12
CA ASP A 465 9.86 5.85 2.09
C ASP A 465 8.64 5.99 1.20
N PHE A 466 8.26 7.22 0.83
CA PHE A 466 7.17 7.49 -0.08
C PHE A 466 7.65 7.91 -1.48
N THR A 467 8.96 7.94 -1.69
CA THR A 467 9.57 8.27 -2.99
C THR A 467 9.72 7.01 -3.82
N GLY A 468 9.39 7.06 -5.11
CA GLY A 468 9.57 5.94 -6.04
C GLY A 468 10.88 5.99 -6.83
N ARG A 469 11.26 4.83 -7.39
CA ARG A 469 12.41 4.61 -8.26
C ARG A 469 11.97 4.63 -9.72
N TYR A 470 12.80 5.16 -10.60
CA TYR A 470 12.55 5.10 -12.04
C TYR A 470 13.83 5.09 -12.85
N LEU A 471 13.74 4.53 -14.05
CA LEU A 471 14.77 4.63 -15.08
C LEU A 471 14.09 4.79 -16.42
N VAL A 472 14.39 5.88 -17.13
CA VAL A 472 13.92 6.11 -18.50
C VAL A 472 15.11 5.96 -19.45
N LYS A 473 14.95 5.20 -20.54
CA LYS A 473 15.98 5.01 -21.57
C LYS A 473 15.45 5.32 -22.96
N ASP A 474 16.30 5.96 -23.78
CA ASP A 474 16.12 6.16 -25.23
C ASP A 474 14.71 6.60 -25.65
N SER A 475 14.11 7.49 -24.85
CA SER A 475 12.71 7.88 -24.98
C SER A 475 12.57 9.33 -25.43
N GLU A 476 11.53 9.57 -26.21
CA GLU A 476 11.20 10.86 -26.81
C GLU A 476 10.20 11.65 -25.95
N TYR A 477 10.49 12.92 -25.73
CA TYR A 477 9.61 13.87 -25.07
C TYR A 477 9.39 15.10 -25.93
N ARG A 478 8.12 15.52 -26.08
CA ARG A 478 7.72 16.72 -26.83
C ARG A 478 6.72 17.55 -26.04
N LEU A 479 7.02 18.83 -25.84
CA LEU A 479 6.09 19.80 -25.24
C LEU A 479 6.28 21.18 -25.86
N ASP A 480 5.24 21.74 -26.48
CA ASP A 480 5.30 22.98 -27.26
C ASP A 480 6.45 22.96 -28.29
N SER A 481 7.47 23.81 -28.12
CA SER A 481 8.68 23.84 -28.96
C SER A 481 9.83 23.00 -28.42
N SER A 482 9.67 22.38 -27.24
CA SER A 482 10.69 21.57 -26.59
C SER A 482 10.69 20.15 -27.14
N TYR A 483 11.89 19.64 -27.42
CA TYR A 483 12.15 18.31 -27.93
C TYR A 483 13.31 17.69 -27.15
N TYR A 484 13.16 16.45 -26.70
CA TYR A 484 14.21 15.68 -26.08
C TYR A 484 14.13 14.22 -26.52
N LEU A 485 15.27 13.61 -26.81
CA LEU A 485 15.41 12.17 -27.05
C LEU A 485 16.63 11.71 -26.27
N GLY A 486 16.43 10.82 -25.31
CA GLY A 486 17.51 10.37 -24.42
C GLY A 486 16.97 9.65 -23.19
N SER A 487 17.80 9.59 -22.15
CA SER A 487 17.59 8.82 -20.93
C SER A 487 17.49 9.71 -19.69
N SER A 488 16.96 9.19 -18.58
CA SER A 488 16.92 9.90 -17.29
C SER A 488 18.29 10.05 -16.63
N THR A 489 19.30 9.30 -17.10
CA THR A 489 20.69 9.36 -16.62
C THR A 489 21.55 10.41 -17.32
N ASP A 490 21.03 11.05 -18.37
CA ASP A 490 21.76 12.07 -19.12
C ASP A 490 21.86 13.38 -18.31
N GLN A 491 23.08 13.91 -18.14
CA GLN A 491 23.37 15.12 -17.35
C GLN A 491 22.97 16.44 -18.04
N THR A 492 22.09 16.41 -19.04
CA THR A 492 21.73 17.59 -19.84
C THR A 492 20.85 18.55 -19.05
N TYR A 493 21.13 19.86 -19.12
CA TYR A 493 20.27 20.90 -18.54
C TYR A 493 18.87 20.87 -19.19
N ASN A 494 17.81 20.85 -18.36
CA ASN A 494 16.40 20.68 -18.76
C ASN A 494 16.04 19.29 -19.34
N ASN A 495 16.65 18.21 -18.86
CA ASN A 495 16.17 16.86 -19.15
C ASN A 495 14.75 16.65 -18.57
N PRO A 496 13.71 16.44 -19.42
CA PRO A 496 12.33 16.29 -18.96
C PRO A 496 12.08 14.97 -18.23
N TRP A 497 13.00 14.01 -18.32
CA TRP A 497 12.91 12.74 -17.61
C TRP A 497 13.34 12.83 -16.16
N HIS A 498 13.98 13.92 -15.73
CA HIS A 498 14.23 14.15 -14.31
C HIS A 498 12.90 14.40 -13.57
N LYS A 499 12.84 13.95 -12.31
CA LYS A 499 11.66 14.13 -11.45
C LYS A 499 11.20 15.59 -11.41
N SER A 500 9.88 15.78 -11.43
CA SER A 500 9.24 17.10 -11.31
C SER A 500 9.17 17.62 -9.86
N ASN A 501 9.38 16.75 -8.86
CA ASN A 501 9.39 17.12 -7.46
C ASN A 501 10.56 18.06 -7.12
N THR A 502 10.29 19.34 -6.91
CA THR A 502 11.33 20.35 -6.60
C THR A 502 11.69 20.43 -5.12
N ASN A 503 10.92 19.79 -4.26
CA ASN A 503 11.12 19.79 -2.81
C ASN A 503 12.08 18.70 -2.31
N ILE A 504 12.46 17.75 -3.18
CA ILE A 504 13.32 16.62 -2.87
C ILE A 504 14.64 16.78 -3.64
N ASP A 505 15.78 16.77 -2.93
CA ASP A 505 17.12 16.97 -3.49
C ASP A 505 17.91 15.68 -3.74
N TYR A 506 17.32 14.51 -3.48
CA TYR A 506 17.90 13.19 -3.74
C TYR A 506 17.07 12.39 -4.74
N ASP A 507 17.69 11.43 -5.43
CA ASP A 507 17.00 10.39 -6.20
C ASP A 507 17.29 9.03 -5.56
N LEU A 508 16.35 8.09 -5.72
CA LEU A 508 16.60 6.70 -5.34
C LEU A 508 17.21 5.95 -6.51
N ASP A 509 18.25 5.15 -6.24
CA ASP A 509 18.84 4.29 -7.25
C ASP A 509 17.80 3.33 -7.82
N PHE A 510 17.83 3.14 -9.14
CA PHE A 510 16.93 2.23 -9.81
C PHE A 510 17.36 0.78 -9.61
N TYR A 511 16.47 -0.02 -9.06
CA TYR A 511 16.48 -1.48 -9.15
C TYR A 511 15.06 -2.00 -9.02
N PHE A 512 14.80 -3.15 -9.62
CA PHE A 512 13.55 -3.88 -9.43
C PHE A 512 13.57 -4.69 -8.13
N ARG A 513 12.42 -4.81 -7.48
CA ARG A 513 12.25 -5.47 -6.18
C ARG A 513 12.10 -6.99 -6.29
N ASN A 514 11.42 -7.47 -7.32
CA ASN A 514 11.09 -8.89 -7.51
C ASN A 514 12.11 -9.61 -8.38
N TYR A 515 12.77 -8.88 -9.28
CA TYR A 515 13.79 -9.39 -10.18
C TYR A 515 14.97 -8.44 -10.21
N GLN A 516 16.16 -8.92 -10.55
CA GLN A 516 17.31 -8.04 -10.75
C GLN A 516 17.33 -7.43 -12.15
N GLU A 517 16.93 -8.21 -13.14
CA GLU A 517 16.77 -7.81 -14.53
C GLU A 517 15.40 -8.27 -15.02
N VAL A 518 14.98 -7.74 -16.16
CA VAL A 518 13.74 -8.14 -16.80
C VAL A 518 13.79 -9.66 -17.10
N PRO A 519 12.89 -10.49 -16.55
CA PRO A 519 13.03 -11.96 -16.58
C PRO A 519 12.52 -12.62 -17.87
N TYR A 520 12.36 -11.86 -18.95
CA TYR A 520 11.80 -12.31 -20.22
C TYR A 520 12.47 -11.61 -21.40
N GLU A 521 12.41 -12.23 -22.57
CA GLU A 521 12.85 -11.63 -23.82
C GLU A 521 11.80 -10.67 -24.38
N TYR A 522 12.24 -9.56 -24.95
CA TYR A 522 11.39 -8.56 -25.59
C TYR A 522 12.18 -7.84 -26.70
N GLN A 523 11.45 -7.14 -27.58
CA GLN A 523 12.03 -6.33 -28.63
C GLN A 523 11.57 -4.89 -28.45
N VAL A 524 12.51 -3.96 -28.60
CA VAL A 524 12.23 -2.52 -28.54
C VAL A 524 12.28 -1.90 -29.93
N ASP A 525 11.25 -1.13 -30.26
CA ASP A 525 11.21 -0.23 -31.41
C ASP A 525 11.84 1.13 -31.13
N GLU A 526 12.20 1.89 -32.17
CA GLU A 526 12.70 3.26 -31.97
C GLU A 526 11.56 4.20 -31.56
N ALA A 527 11.75 4.96 -30.47
CA ALA A 527 10.74 5.85 -29.90
C ALA A 527 10.12 6.82 -30.93
N VAL A 528 10.95 7.39 -31.82
CA VAL A 528 10.53 8.36 -32.85
C VAL A 528 9.66 7.75 -33.96
N LYS A 529 9.62 6.41 -34.07
CA LYS A 529 8.84 5.66 -35.09
C LYS A 529 7.51 5.14 -34.55
N LEU A 530 7.27 5.19 -33.23
CA LEU A 530 6.13 4.51 -32.60
C LEU A 530 4.77 4.92 -33.14
N THR A 531 4.52 6.21 -33.34
CA THR A 531 3.23 6.68 -33.87
C THR A 531 2.98 6.13 -35.28
N LYS A 532 4.02 5.99 -36.10
CA LYS A 532 3.93 5.33 -37.41
C LYS A 532 3.73 3.81 -37.28
N ILE A 533 4.44 3.16 -36.36
CA ILE A 533 4.27 1.73 -36.07
C ILE A 533 2.82 1.44 -35.71
N PHE A 534 2.21 2.21 -34.81
CA PHE A 534 0.81 2.03 -34.44
C PHE A 534 -0.17 2.34 -35.57
N LYS A 535 0.18 3.23 -36.51
CA LYS A 535 -0.64 3.48 -37.71
C LYS A 535 -0.58 2.33 -38.72
N ASP A 536 0.55 1.64 -38.80
CA ASP A 536 0.80 0.56 -39.78
C ASP A 536 0.46 -0.84 -39.26
N ASN A 537 0.12 -0.97 -37.98
CA ASN A 537 -0.13 -2.24 -37.32
C ASN A 537 -1.48 -2.24 -36.60
N PRO A 538 -2.14 -3.40 -36.47
CA PRO A 538 -3.32 -3.51 -35.62
C PRO A 538 -2.92 -3.21 -34.16
N ILE A 539 -3.59 -2.22 -33.58
CA ILE A 539 -3.51 -1.85 -32.16
C ILE A 539 -4.94 -1.68 -31.66
N GLY A 540 -5.21 -2.09 -30.42
CA GLY A 540 -6.58 -2.21 -29.94
C GLY A 540 -7.36 -3.25 -30.72
N VAL A 541 -8.66 -3.05 -30.88
CA VAL A 541 -9.53 -4.01 -31.55
C VAL A 541 -9.36 -4.04 -33.07
N GLY A 542 -9.50 -5.23 -33.65
CA GLY A 542 -9.59 -5.38 -35.10
C GLY A 542 -9.57 -6.83 -35.58
N LYS A 543 -9.93 -7.00 -36.86
CA LYS A 543 -9.78 -8.27 -37.55
C LYS A 543 -8.37 -8.38 -38.12
N ILE A 544 -7.68 -9.47 -37.80
CA ILE A 544 -6.36 -9.80 -38.38
C ILE A 544 -6.53 -11.07 -39.22
N GLU A 545 -6.38 -10.93 -40.55
CA GLU A 545 -6.63 -12.04 -41.48
C GLU A 545 -5.64 -13.18 -41.27
N GLY A 546 -6.15 -14.42 -41.10
CA GLY A 546 -5.34 -15.62 -40.90
C GLY A 546 -4.70 -15.76 -39.52
N PHE A 547 -4.93 -14.83 -38.60
CA PHE A 547 -4.39 -14.88 -37.24
C PHE A 547 -5.19 -15.81 -36.33
N ASN A 548 -4.50 -16.59 -35.50
CA ASN A 548 -5.12 -17.44 -34.50
C ASN A 548 -4.91 -16.84 -33.11
N TRP A 549 -5.95 -16.20 -32.57
CA TRP A 549 -5.93 -15.58 -31.24
C TRP A 549 -5.64 -16.56 -30.10
N LEU A 550 -5.90 -17.85 -30.30
CA LEU A 550 -5.62 -18.89 -29.31
C LEU A 550 -4.13 -19.28 -29.23
N ASP A 551 -3.35 -18.97 -30.27
CA ASP A 551 -1.93 -19.29 -30.30
C ASP A 551 -1.16 -18.28 -29.46
N ILE A 552 -0.80 -18.68 -28.24
CA ILE A 552 0.00 -17.87 -27.31
C ILE A 552 1.40 -18.48 -27.25
N THR A 553 2.42 -17.69 -27.51
CA THR A 553 3.83 -18.13 -27.57
C THR A 553 4.68 -17.43 -26.50
N GLY A 554 5.98 -17.75 -26.44
CA GLY A 554 6.93 -17.04 -25.58
C GLY A 554 6.86 -17.39 -24.10
N GLN A 555 6.13 -18.44 -23.71
CA GLN A 555 6.07 -18.88 -22.31
C GLN A 555 7.44 -19.29 -21.80
N ILE A 556 7.75 -18.88 -20.57
CA ILE A 556 9.02 -19.14 -19.90
C ILE A 556 8.78 -20.13 -18.77
N ASP A 557 9.67 -21.12 -18.65
CA ASP A 557 9.69 -21.99 -17.48
C ASP A 557 10.22 -21.20 -16.28
N SER A 558 9.32 -20.79 -15.39
CA SER A 558 9.66 -20.00 -14.20
C SER A 558 10.68 -20.69 -13.28
N SER A 559 10.85 -22.02 -13.38
CA SER A 559 11.88 -22.75 -12.62
C SER A 559 13.31 -22.47 -13.09
N THR A 560 13.47 -21.90 -14.29
CA THR A 560 14.76 -21.50 -14.86
C THR A 560 15.19 -20.09 -14.45
N LEU A 561 14.30 -19.33 -13.80
CA LEU A 561 14.62 -18.00 -13.30
C LEU A 561 15.59 -18.11 -12.13
N ILE A 562 16.80 -17.58 -12.32
CA ILE A 562 17.79 -17.46 -11.26
C ILE A 562 17.41 -16.20 -10.46
N PRO A 563 17.20 -16.29 -9.14
CA PRO A 563 16.98 -15.11 -8.33
C PRO A 563 18.16 -14.13 -8.49
N GLY A 564 17.84 -12.84 -8.56
CA GLY A 564 18.84 -11.79 -8.65
C GLY A 564 19.86 -11.82 -7.51
N VAL A 565 21.01 -11.19 -7.71
CA VAL A 565 22.05 -10.98 -6.71
C VAL A 565 22.34 -9.50 -6.53
N LYS A 566 21.61 -8.89 -5.60
CA LYS A 566 21.87 -7.56 -5.07
C LYS A 566 22.17 -7.67 -3.58
N ILE A 567 23.12 -6.91 -3.07
CA ILE A 567 23.41 -6.79 -1.64
C ILE A 567 22.26 -6.07 -0.94
N ASP A 568 21.80 -6.69 0.16
CA ASP A 568 20.90 -6.10 1.12
C ASP A 568 21.68 -5.14 2.03
N GLN A 569 21.61 -3.86 1.72
CA GLN A 569 22.37 -2.81 2.41
C GLN A 569 21.82 -2.53 3.81
N ASP A 570 20.56 -2.88 4.06
CA ASP A 570 19.92 -2.74 5.37
C ASP A 570 20.31 -3.88 6.32
N ARG A 571 21.02 -4.90 5.81
CA ARG A 571 21.44 -6.08 6.56
C ARG A 571 22.93 -6.35 6.42
N VAL A 572 23.71 -5.57 7.15
CA VAL A 572 25.15 -5.76 7.33
C VAL A 572 25.41 -6.32 8.72
N GLU A 573 25.96 -7.53 8.79
CA GLU A 573 26.32 -8.19 10.05
C GLU A 573 27.85 -8.27 10.19
N ASN A 574 28.34 -8.53 11.41
CA ASN A 574 29.76 -8.65 11.77
C ASN A 574 30.62 -7.38 11.58
N LEU A 575 30.02 -6.20 11.41
CA LEU A 575 30.70 -4.91 11.44
C LEU A 575 30.22 -4.10 12.65
N GLU A 576 31.04 -4.04 13.69
CA GLU A 576 30.78 -3.42 14.98
C GLU A 576 31.95 -2.50 15.37
N THR A 577 31.72 -1.59 16.32
CA THR A 577 32.77 -0.73 16.86
C THR A 577 33.96 -1.55 17.38
N VAL A 578 35.17 -1.19 16.97
CA VAL A 578 36.40 -1.87 17.42
C VAL A 578 37.04 -1.08 18.55
N LEU A 579 37.36 -1.78 19.65
CA LEU A 579 38.04 -1.23 20.80
C LEU A 579 39.47 -1.79 20.89
N SER A 580 40.47 -0.91 20.92
CA SER A 580 41.88 -1.26 20.78
C SER A 580 42.76 -0.53 21.80
N ARG A 581 43.71 -1.25 22.41
CA ARG A 581 44.66 -0.64 23.35
C ARG A 581 45.68 0.21 22.61
N LEU A 582 46.18 1.25 23.26
CA LEU A 582 47.27 2.08 22.75
C LEU A 582 48.47 1.20 22.33
N GLY A 583 48.93 1.39 21.10
CA GLY A 583 50.03 0.64 20.48
C GLY A 583 49.67 -0.76 19.97
N GLN A 584 48.40 -1.18 20.07
CA GLN A 584 47.94 -2.45 19.50
C GLN A 584 47.74 -2.34 17.98
N SER A 585 48.10 -3.39 17.25
CA SER A 585 47.87 -3.46 15.80
C SER A 585 46.39 -3.33 15.46
N VAL A 586 46.08 -2.64 14.36
CA VAL A 586 44.72 -2.45 13.85
C VAL A 586 44.02 -3.80 13.65
N THR A 587 42.86 -3.96 14.28
CA THR A 587 42.02 -5.16 14.14
C THR A 587 41.00 -4.92 13.02
N ILE A 588 40.94 -5.87 12.08
CA ILE A 588 40.03 -5.82 10.93
C ILE A 588 38.90 -6.84 11.13
N GLN A 589 37.66 -6.42 10.87
CA GLN A 589 36.48 -7.28 10.89
C GLN A 589 36.09 -7.67 9.46
N THR A 590 35.37 -8.78 9.34
CA THR A 590 34.93 -9.31 8.04
C THR A 590 33.41 -9.19 7.93
N PRO A 591 32.86 -8.39 6.98
CA PRO A 591 31.42 -8.21 6.84
C PRO A 591 30.72 -9.51 6.44
N LYS A 592 29.50 -9.69 6.96
CA LYS A 592 28.52 -10.67 6.48
C LYS A 592 27.38 -9.93 5.81
N LEU A 593 27.12 -10.26 4.55
CA LEU A 593 26.13 -9.60 3.71
C LEU A 593 25.13 -10.63 3.18
N TYR A 594 23.93 -10.15 2.84
CA TYR A 594 22.84 -10.98 2.38
C TYR A 594 22.33 -10.54 1.02
N ASN A 595 21.79 -11.48 0.27
CA ASN A 595 21.14 -11.24 -0.99
C ASN A 595 19.74 -10.66 -0.74
N PHE A 596 19.49 -9.46 -1.24
CA PHE A 596 18.22 -8.73 -1.09
C PHE A 596 16.99 -9.53 -1.57
N TYR A 597 17.12 -10.27 -2.68
CA TYR A 597 16.00 -11.01 -3.27
C TYR A 597 15.69 -12.33 -2.56
N THR A 598 16.70 -12.99 -2.00
CA THR A 598 16.59 -14.37 -1.48
C THR A 598 16.82 -14.50 0.02
N GLY A 599 17.35 -13.47 0.67
CA GLY A 599 17.80 -13.48 2.06
C GLY A 599 18.99 -14.40 2.33
N LYS A 600 19.60 -15.00 1.30
CA LYS A 600 20.77 -15.91 1.45
C LYS A 600 22.04 -15.12 1.70
N GLU A 601 22.91 -15.64 2.56
CA GLU A 601 24.24 -15.06 2.81
C GLU A 601 25.09 -15.07 1.53
N LEU A 602 25.74 -13.94 1.24
CA LEU A 602 26.67 -13.74 0.13
C LEU A 602 28.09 -14.15 0.55
N LYS A 603 28.87 -14.66 -0.41
CA LYS A 603 30.23 -15.12 -0.19
C LYS A 603 31.26 -14.09 -0.67
N ILE A 604 32.22 -13.78 0.19
CA ILE A 604 33.39 -12.96 -0.14
C ILE A 604 34.20 -13.62 -1.27
N GLU A 605 34.77 -12.82 -2.17
CA GLU A 605 35.54 -13.20 -3.37
C GLU A 605 34.75 -13.95 -4.46
N LYS A 606 33.50 -14.32 -4.18
CA LYS A 606 32.61 -14.97 -5.14
C LYS A 606 31.45 -14.08 -5.55
N ASP A 607 30.75 -13.52 -4.56
CA ASP A 607 29.54 -12.72 -4.74
C ASP A 607 29.84 -11.23 -4.48
N PHE A 608 30.75 -10.91 -3.55
CA PHE A 608 31.21 -9.54 -3.28
C PHE A 608 32.68 -9.47 -2.80
N THR A 609 33.27 -8.29 -2.81
CA THR A 609 34.56 -7.95 -2.19
C THR A 609 34.43 -6.68 -1.36
N TYR A 610 35.42 -6.38 -0.55
CA TYR A 610 35.47 -5.13 0.20
C TYR A 610 36.92 -4.63 0.35
N TYR A 611 37.05 -3.31 0.43
CA TYR A 611 38.28 -2.63 0.77
C TYR A 611 38.06 -1.80 2.02
N ILE A 612 39.11 -1.61 2.80
CA ILE A 612 39.04 -0.83 4.04
C ILE A 612 39.88 0.41 3.83
N ASP A 613 39.25 1.57 3.96
CA ASP A 613 39.93 2.85 4.05
C ASP A 613 39.94 3.32 5.51
N HIS A 614 41.11 3.58 6.04
CA HIS A 614 41.28 4.06 7.40
C HIS A 614 42.59 4.85 7.57
N ASN A 615 42.56 5.86 8.44
CA ASN A 615 43.75 6.56 8.91
C ASN A 615 43.76 6.52 10.45
N ILE A 616 44.12 5.36 10.99
CA ILE A 616 44.08 5.08 12.44
C ILE A 616 45.49 5.20 12.99
N GLU A 617 45.70 6.13 13.91
CA GLU A 617 46.96 6.27 14.64
C GLU A 617 46.87 5.46 15.94
N THR A 618 47.39 4.24 15.95
CA THR A 618 47.29 3.33 17.11
C THR A 618 48.08 3.80 18.34
N ASP A 619 49.00 4.75 18.17
CA ASP A 619 49.82 5.33 19.25
C ASP A 619 49.21 6.61 19.83
N VAL A 620 48.01 7.02 19.39
CA VAL A 620 47.31 8.21 19.86
C VAL A 620 45.90 7.82 20.31
N PRO A 621 45.51 8.05 21.59
CA PRO A 621 44.14 7.79 22.03
C PRO A 621 43.13 8.64 21.24
N GLY A 622 42.01 8.05 20.87
CA GLY A 622 40.96 8.74 20.13
C GLY A 622 39.96 7.82 19.45
N VAL A 623 38.89 8.44 18.92
CA VAL A 623 37.88 7.78 18.08
C VAL A 623 38.19 8.08 16.62
N TYR A 624 38.50 7.05 15.87
CA TYR A 624 38.81 7.08 14.44
C TYR A 624 37.64 6.48 13.65
N LYS A 625 37.61 6.80 12.34
CA LYS A 625 36.68 6.19 11.38
C LYS A 625 37.36 5.08 10.61
N MET A 626 36.67 3.97 10.42
CA MET A 626 37.05 2.89 9.51
C MET A 626 35.91 2.68 8.52
N VAL A 627 36.18 2.87 7.23
CA VAL A 627 35.18 2.80 6.17
C VAL A 627 35.39 1.53 5.35
N TYR A 628 34.35 0.70 5.27
CA TYR A 628 34.30 -0.47 4.41
C TYR A 628 33.65 -0.07 3.08
N LEU A 629 34.45 -0.10 2.01
CA LEU A 629 34.02 0.06 0.63
C LEU A 629 33.60 -1.31 0.10
N ILE A 630 32.29 -1.59 0.13
CA ILE A 630 31.73 -2.89 -0.24
C ILE A 630 31.31 -2.85 -1.72
N GLN A 631 31.74 -3.86 -2.49
CA GLN A 631 31.50 -3.94 -3.93
C GLN A 631 31.01 -5.34 -4.31
N SER A 632 29.85 -5.43 -4.96
CA SER A 632 29.40 -6.67 -5.62
C SER A 632 30.38 -7.07 -6.73
N LEU A 633 30.72 -8.35 -6.80
CA LEU A 633 31.54 -8.93 -7.88
C LEU A 633 30.72 -9.36 -9.09
N ILE A 634 29.40 -9.29 -8.97
CA ILE A 634 28.46 -9.69 -10.02
C ILE A 634 28.01 -8.46 -10.81
N HIS A 635 27.79 -7.33 -10.12
CA HIS A 635 27.36 -6.08 -10.74
C HIS A 635 28.12 -4.87 -10.19
N GLU A 636 28.73 -4.09 -11.09
CA GLU A 636 29.56 -2.92 -10.70
C GLU A 636 28.75 -1.80 -10.02
N TRP A 637 27.46 -1.69 -10.32
CA TRP A 637 26.57 -0.67 -9.74
C TRP A 637 26.15 -0.96 -8.29
N ASP A 638 26.27 -2.21 -7.83
CA ASP A 638 25.85 -2.61 -6.47
C ASP A 638 27.03 -2.50 -5.50
N GLN A 639 27.29 -1.27 -5.07
CA GLN A 639 28.36 -0.91 -4.14
C GLN A 639 27.87 0.13 -3.13
N PHE A 640 28.45 0.14 -1.93
CA PHE A 640 28.13 1.12 -0.90
C PHE A 640 29.25 1.22 0.15
N GLU A 641 29.23 2.30 0.91
CA GLU A 641 30.12 2.55 2.04
C GLU A 641 29.43 2.16 3.35
N TYR A 642 30.15 1.47 4.23
CA TYR A 642 29.71 1.17 5.60
C TYR A 642 30.75 1.65 6.61
N GLU A 643 30.37 2.56 7.49
CA GLU A 643 31.27 3.18 8.48
C GLU A 643 31.15 2.48 9.84
N ILE A 644 32.29 2.13 10.45
CA ILE A 644 32.36 1.75 11.87
C ILE A 644 33.31 2.70 12.64
N LYS A 645 33.09 2.81 13.95
CA LYS A 645 34.00 3.52 14.86
C LYS A 645 35.17 2.61 15.24
N TYR A 646 36.38 3.15 15.30
CA TYR A 646 37.57 2.48 15.81
C TYR A 646 38.17 3.30 16.95
N VAL A 647 38.19 2.73 18.15
CA VAL A 647 38.48 3.45 19.39
C VAL A 647 39.81 2.97 19.96
N VAL A 648 40.80 3.87 20.00
CA VAL A 648 42.10 3.63 20.62
C VAL A 648 42.09 4.25 22.01
N TYR A 649 42.35 3.46 23.05
CA TYR A 649 42.37 3.94 24.43
C TYR A 649 43.68 3.65 25.14
N ASP A 650 44.06 4.52 26.06
CA ASP A 650 45.21 4.34 26.95
C ASP A 650 44.73 3.87 28.33
N GLU A 651 45.12 2.66 28.73
CA GLU A 651 44.82 2.08 30.06
C GLU A 651 45.37 2.95 31.22
N SER A 652 46.31 3.87 30.95
CA SER A 652 46.81 4.82 31.93
C SER A 652 45.85 5.99 32.23
N LEU A 653 44.89 6.26 31.33
CA LEU A 653 43.88 7.33 31.46
C LEU A 653 42.61 6.82 32.17
N PRO A 654 41.64 7.71 32.51
CA PRO A 654 40.35 7.29 33.04
C PRO A 654 39.58 6.38 32.08
N ASN A 655 38.72 5.49 32.62
CA ASN A 655 37.86 4.60 31.82
C ASN A 655 36.65 5.37 31.23
N GLU A 656 36.84 6.15 30.17
CA GLU A 656 35.79 7.05 29.67
C GLU A 656 34.66 6.31 28.93
N ILE A 657 33.49 6.97 28.90
CA ILE A 657 32.37 6.59 28.03
C ILE A 657 32.63 7.20 26.66
N TYR A 658 32.86 6.37 25.65
CA TYR A 658 33.22 6.82 24.31
C TYR A 658 32.07 6.77 23.31
N ASP A 659 31.03 5.99 23.63
CA ASP A 659 29.78 5.97 22.89
C ASP A 659 28.62 5.75 23.84
N TYR A 660 27.44 6.26 23.48
CA TYR A 660 26.23 5.97 24.21
C TYR A 660 24.98 6.15 23.35
N ASN A 661 23.95 5.37 23.66
CA ASN A 661 22.62 5.49 23.09
C ASN A 661 21.60 5.48 24.22
N ILE A 662 20.67 6.44 24.19
CA ILE A 662 19.62 6.59 25.20
C ILE A 662 18.30 6.65 24.47
N SER A 663 17.34 5.83 24.88
CA SER A 663 16.00 5.86 24.30
C SER A 663 15.32 7.19 24.63
N ASN A 664 14.34 7.57 23.80
CA ASN A 664 13.37 8.57 24.24
C ASN A 664 12.65 8.03 25.48
N GLU A 665 12.17 8.96 26.31
CA GLU A 665 11.33 8.60 27.44
C GLU A 665 10.08 7.87 26.95
N PHE A 666 9.76 6.75 27.61
CA PHE A 666 8.51 6.04 27.43
C PHE A 666 8.05 5.53 28.78
N ASN A 667 6.89 5.96 29.24
CA ASN A 667 6.34 5.68 30.58
C ASN A 667 7.26 6.16 31.70
N GLU A 668 7.81 7.38 31.55
CA GLU A 668 8.75 7.98 32.50
C GLU A 668 10.04 7.16 32.71
N THR A 669 10.36 6.23 31.81
CA THR A 669 11.61 5.47 31.81
C THR A 669 12.39 5.64 30.52
N ILE A 670 13.70 5.44 30.61
CA ILE A 670 14.61 5.37 29.48
C ILE A 670 15.45 4.10 29.57
N ASP A 671 15.83 3.58 28.41
CA ASP A 671 16.87 2.57 28.28
C ASP A 671 18.18 3.26 27.88
N VAL A 672 19.28 2.86 28.49
CA VAL A 672 20.61 3.45 28.30
C VAL A 672 21.60 2.34 27.95
N SER A 673 22.26 2.50 26.81
CA SER A 673 23.44 1.72 26.41
C SER A 673 24.66 2.63 26.47
N LEU A 674 25.67 2.28 27.27
CA LEU A 674 26.95 3.00 27.35
C LEU A 674 28.09 2.08 26.96
N ASP A 675 29.04 2.58 26.18
CA ASP A 675 30.27 1.89 25.87
C ASP A 675 31.47 2.55 26.54
N VAL A 676 32.24 1.75 27.27
CA VAL A 676 33.42 2.14 28.04
C VAL A 676 34.65 1.33 27.61
N TYR A 677 35.84 1.88 27.84
CA TYR A 677 37.09 1.28 27.37
C TYR A 677 37.47 -0.03 28.07
N VAL A 678 37.11 -0.21 29.33
CA VAL A 678 37.39 -1.45 30.08
C VAL A 678 36.22 -1.88 30.94
N ALA A 679 36.07 -3.20 31.11
CA ALA A 679 35.07 -3.82 31.97
C ALA A 679 35.50 -3.79 33.46
N ASP A 680 35.88 -2.61 33.97
CA ASP A 680 36.34 -2.40 35.35
C ASP A 680 35.97 -0.99 35.86
N GLY A 681 35.88 -0.85 37.18
CA GLY A 681 35.50 0.38 37.86
C GLY A 681 34.00 0.47 38.18
N SER A 682 33.52 1.70 38.37
CA SER A 682 32.12 1.99 38.71
C SER A 682 31.56 3.11 37.86
N LEU A 683 30.34 2.93 37.36
CA LEU A 683 29.53 3.95 36.71
C LEU A 683 28.71 4.67 37.78
N TYR A 684 28.84 5.98 37.81
CA TYR A 684 28.00 6.91 38.57
C TYR A 684 27.09 7.61 37.59
N TYR A 685 25.78 7.62 37.85
CA TYR A 685 24.85 8.42 37.06
C TYR A 685 23.80 9.10 37.91
N LEU A 686 23.37 10.27 37.44
CA LEU A 686 22.48 11.17 38.17
C LEU A 686 21.47 11.80 37.23
N PHE A 687 20.20 11.65 37.56
CA PHE A 687 19.11 12.44 36.97
C PHE A 687 19.01 13.80 37.67
N THR A 688 18.86 14.90 36.92
CA THR A 688 18.68 16.25 37.48
C THR A 688 18.08 17.22 36.46
N ASN A 689 17.62 18.39 36.92
CA ASN A 689 17.24 19.51 36.05
C ASN A 689 18.43 20.44 35.74
N THR A 690 19.63 20.14 36.25
CA THR A 690 20.81 20.98 36.09
C THR A 690 21.63 20.52 34.90
N GLN A 691 21.68 21.31 33.82
CA GLN A 691 22.40 20.94 32.60
C GLN A 691 23.93 20.77 32.78
N THR A 692 24.55 21.39 33.79
CA THR A 692 26.00 21.37 33.95
C THR A 692 26.37 21.06 35.39
N LEU A 693 27.04 19.93 35.60
CA LEU A 693 27.58 19.49 36.87
C LEU A 693 29.04 19.03 36.68
N THR A 694 29.84 19.21 37.73
CA THR A 694 31.18 18.62 37.81
C THR A 694 31.09 17.16 38.21
N ALA A 695 32.14 16.38 37.92
CA ALA A 695 32.18 14.97 38.29
C ALA A 695 32.15 14.76 39.82
N GLU A 696 32.73 15.68 40.60
CA GLU A 696 32.68 15.65 42.07
C GLU A 696 31.27 15.92 42.61
N GLU A 697 30.53 16.83 41.98
CA GLU A 697 29.12 17.08 42.34
C GLU A 697 28.25 15.87 42.04
N ILE A 698 28.48 15.17 40.92
CA ILE A 698 27.76 13.94 40.58
C ILE A 698 28.10 12.83 41.57
N ILE A 699 29.38 12.53 41.79
CA ILE A 699 29.81 11.42 42.67
C ILE A 699 29.29 11.58 44.11
N ASN A 700 29.20 12.81 44.60
CA ASN A 700 28.78 13.09 45.98
C ASN A 700 27.30 13.45 46.14
N HIS A 701 26.51 13.48 45.06
CA HIS A 701 25.08 13.78 45.14
C HIS A 701 24.32 12.66 45.85
N THR A 702 23.32 13.01 46.67
CA THR A 702 22.55 12.02 47.46
C THR A 702 21.75 11.06 46.59
N ASP A 703 21.33 11.52 45.42
CA ASP A 703 20.48 10.77 44.49
C ASP A 703 21.27 10.06 43.39
N THR A 704 22.60 10.06 43.46
CA THR A 704 23.45 9.39 42.47
C THR A 704 23.36 7.89 42.60
N ILE A 705 23.18 7.22 41.47
CA ILE A 705 23.12 5.78 41.36
C ILE A 705 24.50 5.26 40.93
N VAL A 706 24.96 4.19 41.58
CA VAL A 706 26.26 3.58 41.34
C VAL A 706 26.09 2.13 40.88
N LYS A 707 26.72 1.78 39.76
CA LYS A 707 26.73 0.42 39.20
C LYS A 707 28.17 -0.04 38.95
N PRO A 708 28.52 -1.29 39.28
CA PRO A 708 29.82 -1.84 38.88
C PRO A 708 29.87 -2.00 37.35
N ILE A 709 31.03 -1.72 36.76
CA ILE A 709 31.27 -1.96 35.33
C ILE A 709 31.81 -3.38 35.19
N THR A 710 31.01 -4.28 34.62
CA THR A 710 31.35 -5.71 34.44
C THR A 710 31.50 -6.11 32.97
N SER A 711 31.21 -5.19 32.06
CA SER A 711 31.26 -5.34 30.60
C SER A 711 31.68 -4.00 30.00
N THR A 712 32.29 -4.02 28.81
CA THR A 712 32.61 -2.80 28.05
C THR A 712 31.36 -2.13 27.48
N THR A 713 30.26 -2.87 27.37
CA THR A 713 28.93 -2.35 27.06
C THR A 713 28.05 -2.51 28.29
N ILE A 714 27.51 -1.41 28.79
CA ILE A 714 26.63 -1.33 29.95
C ILE A 714 25.21 -1.09 29.45
N GLN A 715 24.28 -1.96 29.82
CA GLN A 715 22.85 -1.76 29.59
C GLN A 715 22.16 -1.41 30.90
N LEU A 716 21.44 -0.30 30.92
CA LEU A 716 20.51 0.09 31.98
C LEU A 716 19.11 0.11 31.35
N GLU A 717 18.21 -0.74 31.84
CA GLU A 717 16.86 -0.87 31.30
C GLU A 717 15.86 -0.27 32.28
N GLU A 718 14.83 0.40 31.73
CA GLU A 718 13.71 0.97 32.49
C GLU A 718 14.14 1.98 33.59
N GLU A 719 15.17 2.78 33.34
CA GLU A 719 15.66 3.76 34.31
C GLU A 719 14.67 4.92 34.45
N LYS A 720 14.15 5.11 35.67
CA LYS A 720 13.15 6.15 35.97
C LYS A 720 13.72 7.55 35.87
N THR A 721 13.16 8.36 34.96
CA THR A 721 13.58 9.75 34.77
C THR A 721 13.11 10.67 35.89
N ASN A 722 12.00 10.31 36.56
CA ASN A 722 11.31 11.13 37.56
C ASN A 722 10.98 12.54 37.06
N ASN A 723 10.70 12.69 35.75
CA ASN A 723 10.44 13.97 35.09
C ASN A 723 11.60 14.99 35.25
N LEU A 724 12.84 14.50 35.39
CA LEU A 724 14.03 15.33 35.37
C LEU A 724 14.52 15.54 33.92
N ASP A 725 15.15 16.67 33.64
CA ASP A 725 15.48 17.07 32.25
C ASP A 725 16.78 16.45 31.71
N PHE A 726 17.69 16.02 32.58
CA PHE A 726 19.01 15.54 32.20
C PHE A 726 19.42 14.29 32.97
N ILE A 727 20.23 13.46 32.32
CA ILE A 727 21.02 12.40 32.95
C ILE A 727 22.50 12.67 32.72
N HIS A 728 23.30 12.55 33.79
CA HIS A 728 24.75 12.68 33.74
C HIS A 728 25.42 11.35 34.08
N PHE A 729 26.53 11.05 33.43
CA PHE A 729 27.33 9.85 33.67
C PHE A 729 28.79 10.22 33.94
N VAL A 730 29.39 9.50 34.88
CA VAL A 730 30.82 9.56 35.22
C VAL A 730 31.28 8.15 35.56
N THR A 731 32.47 7.77 35.13
CA THR A 731 33.09 6.53 35.60
C THR A 731 34.22 6.84 36.58
N LEU A 732 34.45 5.92 37.50
CA LEU A 732 35.57 5.93 38.44
C LEU A 732 36.27 4.58 38.40
N GLU A 733 37.55 4.58 38.01
CA GLU A 733 38.40 3.40 37.95
C GLU A 733 39.75 3.75 38.60
N ASN A 734 40.16 2.96 39.61
CA ASN A 734 41.44 3.15 40.31
C ASN A 734 41.76 4.59 40.77
N GLY A 735 40.74 5.36 41.17
CA GLY A 735 40.86 6.76 41.61
C GLY A 735 40.92 7.80 40.49
N LYS A 736 40.79 7.38 39.22
CA LYS A 736 40.69 8.24 38.05
C LYS A 736 39.23 8.45 37.69
N VAL A 737 38.85 9.71 37.50
CA VAL A 737 37.47 10.13 37.20
C VAL A 737 37.40 10.52 35.72
N SER A 738 36.42 10.00 34.98
CA SER A 738 36.21 10.37 33.57
C SER A 738 35.65 11.79 33.42
N PRO A 739 35.70 12.37 32.22
CA PRO A 739 34.84 13.50 31.86
C PRO A 739 33.35 13.16 32.10
N VAL A 740 32.55 14.20 32.37
CA VAL A 740 31.10 14.08 32.55
C VAL A 740 30.43 13.97 31.19
N VAL A 741 29.68 12.90 30.95
CA VAL A 741 28.74 12.81 29.82
C VAL A 741 27.39 13.33 30.29
N THR A 742 26.80 14.28 29.57
CA THR A 742 25.47 14.84 29.88
C THR A 742 24.55 14.61 28.69
N HIS A 743 23.37 14.05 28.95
CA HIS A 743 22.33 13.88 27.96
C HIS A 743 21.04 14.57 28.41
N LYS A 744 20.42 15.32 27.49
CA LYS A 744 19.09 15.89 27.71
C LYS A 744 18.06 14.83 27.36
N ILE A 745 17.17 14.52 28.30
CA ILE A 745 16.14 13.51 28.09
C ILE A 745 15.08 14.08 27.14
N GLU A 746 14.83 13.36 26.05
CA GLU A 746 13.70 13.64 25.16
C GLU A 746 12.44 13.06 25.80
N LYS A 747 11.71 13.95 26.49
CA LYS A 747 10.53 13.62 27.29
C LYS A 747 9.31 13.26 26.44
N GLU A 748 8.40 12.50 27.03
CA GLU A 748 7.10 12.22 26.43
C GLU A 748 6.27 13.50 26.28
N VAL A 749 5.52 13.59 25.18
CA VAL A 749 4.60 14.71 24.96
C VAL A 749 3.28 14.42 25.66
N VAL A 750 3.00 15.15 26.74
CA VAL A 750 1.73 15.03 27.46
C VAL A 750 0.59 15.64 26.65
N VAL A 751 -0.43 14.83 26.34
CA VAL A 751 -1.64 15.21 25.63
C VAL A 751 -2.84 15.01 26.55
N LYS A 752 -3.54 16.09 26.89
CA LYS A 752 -4.74 16.02 27.74
C LYS A 752 -5.95 15.61 26.90
N ILE A 753 -6.76 14.70 27.45
CA ILE A 753 -8.05 14.30 26.88
C ILE A 753 -9.14 14.77 27.83
N GLU A 754 -9.88 15.80 27.41
CA GLU A 754 -10.96 16.41 28.20
C GLU A 754 -12.35 16.06 27.61
N THR A 755 -12.40 15.81 26.30
CA THR A 755 -13.62 15.55 25.55
C THR A 755 -13.58 14.24 24.76
N VAL A 756 -14.76 13.77 24.34
CA VAL A 756 -14.90 12.61 23.44
C VAL A 756 -14.19 12.83 22.10
N ASN A 757 -14.17 14.07 21.59
CA ASN A 757 -13.48 14.37 20.34
C ASN A 757 -11.96 14.29 20.51
N ASP A 758 -11.40 14.76 21.63
CA ASP A 758 -9.95 14.60 21.91
C ASP A 758 -9.56 13.12 21.95
N PHE A 759 -10.44 12.29 22.52
CA PHE A 759 -10.27 10.83 22.53
C PHE A 759 -10.33 10.23 21.12
N PHE A 760 -11.25 10.71 20.26
CA PHE A 760 -11.30 10.29 18.86
C PHE A 760 -10.08 10.74 18.06
N ASP A 761 -9.60 11.95 18.28
CA ASP A 761 -8.39 12.47 17.63
C ASP A 761 -7.17 11.62 18.00
N MET A 762 -7.05 11.20 19.26
CA MET A 762 -6.05 10.22 19.68
C MET A 762 -6.18 8.90 18.92
N LEU A 763 -7.37 8.31 18.87
CA LEU A 763 -7.59 7.02 18.21
C LEU A 763 -7.31 7.07 16.70
N MET A 764 -7.58 8.20 16.05
CA MET A 764 -7.35 8.41 14.62
C MET A 764 -5.91 8.82 14.29
N SER A 765 -5.11 9.20 15.29
CA SER A 765 -3.72 9.61 15.08
C SER A 765 -2.86 8.48 14.53
N TRP A 766 -2.08 8.77 13.49
CA TRP A 766 -1.11 7.84 12.91
C TRP A 766 0.24 7.86 13.65
N LYS A 767 0.44 8.84 14.55
CA LYS A 767 1.64 8.97 15.38
C LYS A 767 1.26 9.11 16.84
N THR A 768 1.22 7.98 17.53
CA THR A 768 0.93 7.92 18.97
C THR A 768 2.19 7.63 19.80
N ARG A 769 3.24 7.08 19.18
CA ARG A 769 4.53 6.83 19.84
C ARG A 769 5.16 8.13 20.35
N GLY A 770 5.63 8.12 21.59
CA GLY A 770 6.23 9.26 22.28
C GLY A 770 5.21 10.25 22.89
N ASN A 771 3.91 9.96 22.81
CA ASN A 771 2.86 10.75 23.44
C ASN A 771 2.30 10.03 24.68
N TYR A 772 2.06 10.81 25.72
CA TYR A 772 1.39 10.40 26.96
C TYR A 772 0.00 11.03 27.03
N TYR A 773 -1.02 10.27 26.67
CA TYR A 773 -2.40 10.69 26.67
C TYR A 773 -3.00 10.52 28.06
N ILE A 774 -3.46 11.62 28.66
CA ILE A 774 -3.95 11.65 30.04
C ILE A 774 -5.41 12.10 30.09
N LEU A 775 -6.28 11.21 30.54
CA LEU A 775 -7.70 11.49 30.70
C LEU A 775 -7.94 12.42 31.89
N GLN A 776 -8.72 13.49 31.70
CA GLN A 776 -8.95 14.51 32.72
C GLN A 776 -10.29 14.35 33.46
N ASN A 777 -11.22 13.59 32.89
CA ASN A 777 -12.56 13.37 33.43
C ASN A 777 -13.21 12.13 32.79
N ASP A 778 -14.31 11.65 33.38
CA ASP A 778 -15.17 10.67 32.73
C ASP A 778 -15.62 11.16 31.35
N LEU A 779 -15.67 10.26 30.37
CA LEU A 779 -16.22 10.51 29.04
C LEU A 779 -17.44 9.65 28.78
N ASP A 780 -18.54 10.30 28.39
CA ASP A 780 -19.80 9.65 28.05
C ASP A 780 -20.04 9.70 26.54
N PHE A 781 -20.12 8.52 25.91
CA PHE A 781 -20.23 8.37 24.46
C PHE A 781 -21.67 8.24 23.95
N THR A 782 -22.69 8.37 24.81
CA THR A 782 -24.11 8.16 24.46
C THR A 782 -24.53 8.93 23.20
N ASP A 783 -24.09 10.18 23.06
CA ASP A 783 -24.41 11.04 21.90
C ASP A 783 -23.48 10.84 20.68
N TYR A 784 -22.42 10.05 20.83
CA TYR A 784 -21.33 9.90 19.87
C TYR A 784 -21.24 8.51 19.23
N ASN A 785 -22.07 7.56 19.64
CA ASN A 785 -22.01 6.17 19.16
C ASN A 785 -22.15 6.03 17.63
N ARG A 786 -22.92 6.91 16.97
CA ARG A 786 -22.99 6.94 15.48
C ARG A 786 -21.73 7.50 14.80
N ASN A 787 -20.91 8.22 15.54
CA ASN A 787 -19.73 8.93 15.07
C ASN A 787 -18.41 8.30 15.57
N PHE A 788 -18.45 7.11 16.19
CA PHE A 788 -17.23 6.44 16.62
C PHE A 788 -16.34 6.20 15.37
N PRO A 789 -15.06 6.62 15.35
CA PRO A 789 -14.27 6.82 14.12
C PRO A 789 -13.78 5.54 13.46
N TYR A 790 -14.08 5.28 12.18
CA TYR A 790 -13.63 4.05 11.50
C TYR A 790 -12.10 3.96 11.48
N LEU A 791 -11.54 2.93 12.13
CA LEU A 791 -10.09 2.75 12.27
C LEU A 791 -9.61 1.62 11.35
N ASP A 792 -8.60 1.89 10.54
CA ASP A 792 -7.92 0.87 9.75
C ASP A 792 -6.83 0.23 10.62
N GLY A 793 -6.95 -1.07 10.91
CA GLY A 793 -5.96 -1.76 11.74
C GLY A 793 -4.54 -1.83 11.18
N GLY A 794 -4.34 -1.57 9.89
CA GLY A 794 -3.02 -1.43 9.30
C GLY A 794 -2.34 -0.10 9.65
N LEU A 795 -3.13 0.98 9.70
CA LEU A 795 -2.67 2.37 9.78
C LEU A 795 -2.85 3.00 11.17
N ASN A 796 -3.96 2.70 11.86
CA ASN A 796 -4.27 3.21 13.19
C ASN A 796 -3.78 2.23 14.26
N ARG A 797 -2.48 2.28 14.55
CA ARG A 797 -1.84 1.49 15.61
C ARG A 797 -1.51 2.38 16.80
N PHE A 798 -2.02 2.01 17.96
CA PHE A 798 -1.74 2.72 19.20
C PHE A 798 -0.41 2.24 19.78
N GLN A 799 0.57 3.15 19.81
CA GLN A 799 1.96 2.94 20.22
C GLN A 799 2.38 3.89 21.36
N GLY A 800 1.44 4.70 21.87
CA GLY A 800 1.67 5.64 22.97
C GLY A 800 1.24 5.08 24.33
N ILE A 801 1.04 5.99 25.28
CA ILE A 801 0.51 5.66 26.60
C ILE A 801 -0.85 6.32 26.76
N PHE A 802 -1.85 5.53 27.15
CA PHE A 802 -3.15 6.04 27.56
C PHE A 802 -3.34 5.79 29.04
N ASP A 803 -3.30 6.85 29.84
CA ASP A 803 -3.59 6.85 31.26
C ASP A 803 -4.98 7.43 31.53
N GLY A 804 -5.89 6.57 31.96
CA GLY A 804 -7.26 6.97 32.28
C GLY A 804 -7.40 7.70 33.62
N GLN A 805 -6.36 7.76 34.46
CA GLN A 805 -6.40 8.33 35.82
C GLN A 805 -7.58 7.83 36.69
N ASN A 806 -7.99 6.58 36.48
CA ASN A 806 -9.17 5.93 37.07
C ASN A 806 -10.52 6.55 36.68
N PHE A 807 -10.55 7.43 35.67
CA PHE A 807 -11.79 7.91 35.06
C PHE A 807 -12.44 6.85 34.17
N THR A 808 -13.73 7.06 33.91
CA THR A 808 -14.58 6.10 33.20
C THR A 808 -14.85 6.52 31.76
N LEU A 809 -14.62 5.59 30.82
CA LEU A 809 -15.18 5.63 29.47
C LEU A 809 -16.51 4.87 29.48
N LYS A 810 -17.63 5.58 29.35
CA LYS A 810 -18.98 5.01 29.51
C LYS A 810 -19.85 5.10 28.27
N ASN A 811 -20.75 4.13 28.12
CA ASN A 811 -21.81 4.09 27.11
C ASN A 811 -21.30 4.09 25.66
N ILE A 812 -20.17 3.42 25.42
CA ILE A 812 -19.62 3.21 24.08
C ILE A 812 -20.43 2.10 23.39
N ASP A 813 -20.97 2.36 22.22
CA ASP A 813 -21.67 1.38 21.39
C ASP A 813 -21.08 1.36 19.97
N ILE A 814 -20.35 0.29 19.67
CA ILE A 814 -19.54 0.13 18.46
C ILE A 814 -20.14 -0.99 17.60
N HIS A 815 -20.61 -0.63 16.41
CA HIS A 815 -21.00 -1.60 15.38
C HIS A 815 -19.96 -1.60 14.24
N ARG A 816 -19.11 -2.63 14.15
CA ARG A 816 -17.93 -2.62 13.26
C ARG A 816 -17.62 -3.95 12.59
N PHE A 817 -16.68 -3.86 11.64
CA PHE A 817 -16.09 -4.98 10.93
C PHE A 817 -15.13 -5.82 11.78
N SER A 818 -14.40 -5.22 12.71
CA SER A 818 -13.52 -5.89 13.69
C SER A 818 -13.06 -4.89 14.75
N GLY A 819 -12.44 -5.38 15.83
CA GLY A 819 -11.61 -4.55 16.71
C GLY A 819 -12.12 -4.38 18.15
N GLY A 820 -11.61 -3.33 18.79
CA GLY A 820 -11.99 -2.83 20.11
C GLY A 820 -11.98 -1.30 20.15
N VAL A 821 -12.15 -0.71 21.34
CA VAL A 821 -12.00 0.75 21.54
C VAL A 821 -10.66 1.20 20.94
N PHE A 822 -9.59 0.45 21.23
CA PHE A 822 -8.35 0.49 20.48
C PHE A 822 -8.36 -0.63 19.44
N HIS A 823 -8.32 -0.28 18.16
CA HIS A 823 -8.37 -1.31 17.11
C HIS A 823 -7.11 -2.20 17.14
N THR A 824 -5.92 -1.61 17.31
CA THR A 824 -4.65 -2.32 17.41
C THR A 824 -3.73 -1.59 18.39
N VAL A 825 -3.14 -2.32 19.34
CA VAL A 825 -2.11 -1.81 20.25
C VAL A 825 -0.77 -2.44 19.87
N GLU A 826 0.21 -1.62 19.53
CA GLU A 826 1.54 -2.06 19.09
C GLU A 826 2.60 -1.38 19.93
N GLY A 827 3.22 -2.07 20.88
CA GLY A 827 4.17 -1.42 21.77
C GLY A 827 3.56 -0.50 22.85
N GLY A 828 2.24 -0.27 22.83
CA GLY A 828 1.56 0.73 23.65
C GLY A 828 1.15 0.26 25.06
N ILE A 829 0.84 1.23 25.92
CA ILE A 829 0.37 1.02 27.30
C ILE A 829 -1.03 1.62 27.46
N ILE A 830 -1.96 0.84 28.01
CA ILE A 830 -3.29 1.30 28.41
C ILE A 830 -3.44 1.03 29.90
N LYS A 831 -3.62 2.08 30.72
CA LYS A 831 -3.66 1.94 32.16
C LYS A 831 -4.68 2.83 32.87
N ASN A 832 -5.03 2.44 34.10
CA ASN A 832 -5.85 3.20 35.04
C ASN A 832 -7.18 3.66 34.43
N VAL A 833 -7.95 2.76 33.80
CA VAL A 833 -9.18 3.15 33.10
C VAL A 833 -10.33 2.19 33.41
N ILE A 834 -11.53 2.77 33.55
CA ILE A 834 -12.77 2.02 33.71
C ILE A 834 -13.55 2.06 32.39
N PHE A 835 -13.86 0.89 31.84
CA PHE A 835 -14.80 0.71 30.73
C PHE A 835 -16.15 0.26 31.30
N ASP A 836 -17.18 1.11 31.17
CA ASP A 836 -18.51 0.85 31.72
C ASP A 836 -19.57 0.90 30.62
N ASN A 837 -20.40 -0.14 30.53
CA ASN A 837 -21.45 -0.24 29.50
C ASN A 837 -20.89 -0.06 28.08
N VAL A 838 -19.79 -0.77 27.77
CA VAL A 838 -19.21 -0.82 26.43
C VAL A 838 -19.79 -2.00 25.67
N LYS A 839 -20.37 -1.71 24.50
CA LYS A 839 -21.00 -2.68 23.63
C LYS A 839 -20.25 -2.70 22.32
N ILE A 840 -19.76 -3.87 21.94
CA ILE A 840 -19.12 -4.08 20.65
C ILE A 840 -19.86 -5.18 19.92
N GLN A 841 -20.38 -4.84 18.76
CA GLN A 841 -21.00 -5.77 17.84
C GLN A 841 -20.13 -5.87 16.59
N VAL A 842 -19.54 -7.03 16.41
CA VAL A 842 -18.75 -7.40 15.24
C VAL A 842 -19.59 -8.33 14.39
N ALA A 843 -20.16 -7.78 13.33
CA ALA A 843 -21.02 -8.52 12.44
C ALA A 843 -20.55 -8.36 11.00
N ASP A 844 -20.79 -9.40 10.20
CA ASP A 844 -20.72 -9.29 8.77
C ASP A 844 -21.68 -8.18 8.35
N LYS A 845 -21.18 -7.14 7.67
CA LYS A 845 -22.07 -6.08 7.20
C LYS A 845 -22.88 -6.64 6.05
N PRO A 846 -24.21 -6.74 6.20
CA PRO A 846 -25.06 -7.04 5.07
C PRO A 846 -24.89 -5.90 4.06
N LEU A 847 -24.55 -6.28 2.83
CA LEU A 847 -24.65 -5.41 1.70
C LEU A 847 -26.11 -5.44 1.29
N TYR A 848 -26.73 -4.28 1.20
CA TYR A 848 -28.05 -4.13 0.60
C TYR A 848 -27.82 -3.59 -0.81
N ASP A 849 -28.52 -4.16 -1.79
CA ASP A 849 -28.62 -3.52 -3.10
C ASP A 849 -29.50 -2.27 -3.02
N GLU A 850 -29.62 -1.58 -4.14
CA GLU A 850 -30.30 -0.29 -4.24
C GLU A 850 -31.83 -0.37 -4.08
N ASP A 851 -32.40 -1.58 -4.15
CA ASP A 851 -33.81 -1.82 -3.85
C ASP A 851 -34.04 -2.11 -2.35
N GLY A 852 -32.98 -2.07 -1.54
CA GLY A 852 -33.00 -2.35 -0.11
C GLY A 852 -32.95 -3.84 0.24
N ASN A 853 -32.62 -4.72 -0.71
CA ASN A 853 -32.56 -6.17 -0.51
C ASN A 853 -31.14 -6.66 -0.24
N LEU A 854 -30.98 -7.69 0.59
CA LEU A 854 -29.67 -8.27 0.95
C LEU A 854 -28.94 -8.82 -0.31
N SER A 855 -27.77 -8.28 -0.62
CA SER A 855 -26.92 -8.60 -1.79
C SER A 855 -25.64 -9.38 -1.47
N GLY A 856 -25.35 -9.57 -0.18
CA GLY A 856 -24.22 -10.34 0.31
C GLY A 856 -23.81 -9.82 1.68
N SER A 857 -22.63 -10.20 2.14
CA SER A 857 -22.03 -9.55 3.31
C SER A 857 -20.51 -9.51 3.18
N VAL A 858 -19.91 -8.38 3.57
CA VAL A 858 -18.46 -8.37 3.78
C VAL A 858 -18.22 -9.07 5.12
N LYS A 859 -17.20 -9.93 5.17
CA LYS A 859 -16.89 -10.74 6.34
C LYS A 859 -16.20 -9.92 7.42
N ALA A 860 -16.74 -9.94 8.63
CA ALA A 860 -16.08 -9.35 9.79
C ALA A 860 -14.71 -10.00 10.05
N GLY A 861 -13.79 -9.28 10.69
CA GLY A 861 -12.47 -9.77 11.05
C GLY A 861 -12.52 -10.70 12.27
N ASP A 862 -11.60 -11.66 12.28
CA ASP A 862 -11.46 -12.68 13.33
C ASP A 862 -10.82 -12.15 14.63
N ARG A 863 -11.00 -10.89 15.02
CA ARG A 863 -10.26 -10.33 16.17
C ARG A 863 -11.03 -9.20 16.82
N SER A 864 -11.63 -9.50 17.96
CA SER A 864 -12.55 -8.59 18.61
C SER A 864 -12.25 -8.53 20.11
N GLY A 865 -12.11 -7.34 20.66
CA GLY A 865 -12.02 -7.19 22.10
C GLY A 865 -12.60 -5.87 22.56
N ILE A 866 -12.96 -5.73 23.83
CA ILE A 866 -13.51 -4.43 24.30
C ILE A 866 -12.40 -3.39 24.32
N VAL A 867 -11.26 -3.69 24.94
CA VAL A 867 -10.14 -2.76 25.00
C VAL A 867 -9.36 -2.80 23.68
N ALA A 868 -8.82 -3.97 23.31
CA ALA A 868 -8.02 -4.12 22.10
C ALA A 868 -8.53 -5.24 21.18
N GLY A 869 -8.64 -4.95 19.88
CA GLY A 869 -8.92 -5.98 18.88
C GLY A 869 -7.77 -6.98 18.73
N ARG A 870 -6.54 -6.46 18.60
CA ARG A 870 -5.31 -7.24 18.50
C ARG A 870 -4.09 -6.49 19.04
N THR A 871 -3.01 -7.23 19.31
CA THR A 871 -1.73 -6.67 19.74
C THR A 871 -0.54 -7.08 18.88
N PHE A 872 0.45 -6.20 18.78
CA PHE A 872 1.78 -6.44 18.20
C PHE A 872 2.88 -5.98 19.18
N GLY A 873 4.06 -6.60 19.12
CA GLY A 873 5.17 -6.24 20.00
C GLY A 873 4.84 -6.46 21.47
N LYS A 874 5.42 -5.66 22.38
CA LYS A 874 5.12 -5.71 23.82
C LYS A 874 3.99 -4.72 24.16
N ALA A 875 2.88 -5.18 24.71
CA ALA A 875 1.75 -4.32 25.08
C ALA A 875 1.38 -4.52 26.55
N TRP A 876 1.03 -3.43 27.24
CA TRP A 876 0.69 -3.43 28.66
C TRP A 876 -0.73 -2.95 28.90
N PHE A 877 -1.42 -3.67 29.77
CA PHE A 877 -2.77 -3.38 30.23
C PHE A 877 -2.77 -3.44 31.75
N GLU A 878 -2.95 -2.30 32.42
CA GLU A 878 -2.74 -2.21 33.87
C GLU A 878 -3.88 -1.46 34.56
N ASN A 879 -4.37 -1.96 35.69
CA ASN A 879 -5.41 -1.29 36.48
C ASN A 879 -6.65 -0.96 35.62
N ILE A 880 -7.20 -1.99 34.96
CA ILE A 880 -8.36 -1.85 34.07
C ILE A 880 -9.56 -2.53 34.68
N VAL A 881 -10.69 -1.82 34.70
CA VAL A 881 -12.00 -2.37 35.07
C VAL A 881 -12.90 -2.40 33.84
N ILE A 882 -13.48 -3.55 33.52
CA ILE A 882 -14.49 -3.70 32.47
C ILE A 882 -15.77 -4.19 33.14
N LYS A 883 -16.85 -3.41 33.10
CA LYS A 883 -18.11 -3.75 33.74
C LYS A 883 -19.33 -3.45 32.87
N ASN A 884 -20.43 -4.17 33.10
CA ASN A 884 -21.71 -3.99 32.39
C ASN A 884 -21.60 -4.05 30.87
N SER A 885 -20.60 -4.77 30.33
CA SER A 885 -20.17 -4.62 28.96
C SER A 885 -20.45 -5.89 28.14
N SER A 886 -20.58 -5.76 26.82
CA SER A 886 -20.89 -6.90 25.96
C SER A 886 -20.11 -6.87 24.66
N LEU A 887 -19.51 -8.00 24.31
CA LEU A 887 -18.90 -8.24 23.01
C LEU A 887 -19.67 -9.36 22.29
N ASP A 888 -20.24 -9.07 21.14
CA ASP A 888 -20.93 -10.02 20.27
C ASP A 888 -20.23 -10.05 18.91
N SER A 889 -19.60 -11.16 18.57
CA SER A 889 -18.86 -11.33 17.31
C SER A 889 -19.36 -12.53 16.51
N ASN A 890 -19.71 -12.35 15.25
CA ASN A 890 -20.02 -13.49 14.38
C ASN A 890 -18.76 -14.20 13.83
N ARG A 891 -17.58 -13.92 14.41
CA ARG A 891 -16.25 -14.41 13.99
C ARG A 891 -15.49 -15.12 15.12
N ASN A 892 -14.18 -15.25 14.99
CA ASN A 892 -13.28 -15.90 15.95
C ASN A 892 -12.54 -14.88 16.84
N TYR A 893 -11.84 -15.42 17.86
CA TYR A 893 -10.88 -14.73 18.74
C TYR A 893 -11.46 -13.47 19.41
N ALA A 894 -12.50 -13.69 20.22
CA ALA A 894 -13.12 -12.64 21.03
C ALA A 894 -12.62 -12.68 22.48
N GLY A 895 -12.36 -11.51 23.10
CA GLY A 895 -12.06 -11.40 24.53
C GLY A 895 -12.27 -9.99 25.08
N LEU A 896 -12.73 -9.82 26.34
CA LEU A 896 -13.03 -8.48 26.86
C LEU A 896 -11.78 -7.58 26.88
N LEU A 897 -10.62 -8.10 27.27
CA LEU A 897 -9.39 -7.31 27.24
C LEU A 897 -8.78 -7.28 25.83
N VAL A 898 -8.41 -8.44 25.29
CA VAL A 898 -7.78 -8.55 23.97
C VAL A 898 -8.42 -9.67 23.15
N GLY A 899 -8.78 -9.38 21.90
CA GLY A 899 -9.23 -10.40 20.96
C GLY A 899 -8.12 -11.38 20.58
N ARG A 900 -7.04 -10.88 19.96
CA ARG A 900 -5.94 -11.72 19.47
C ARG A 900 -4.56 -11.14 19.77
N ILE A 901 -3.73 -11.92 20.44
CA ILE A 901 -2.29 -11.63 20.60
C ILE A 901 -1.57 -12.27 19.42
N GLU A 902 -1.04 -11.45 18.51
CA GLU A 902 -0.45 -11.92 17.25
C GLU A 902 0.94 -12.56 17.49
N THR A 903 1.35 -13.41 16.55
CA THR A 903 2.64 -14.14 16.59
C THR A 903 3.83 -13.24 16.94
N GLY A 904 4.63 -13.64 17.93
CA GLY A 904 5.84 -12.91 18.36
C GLY A 904 5.58 -11.72 19.29
N SER A 905 4.35 -11.52 19.73
CA SER A 905 3.95 -10.41 20.60
C SER A 905 3.84 -10.86 22.06
N THR A 906 4.05 -9.93 22.98
CA THR A 906 3.92 -10.17 24.42
C THR A 906 2.86 -9.22 25.00
N VAL A 907 1.94 -9.76 25.78
CA VAL A 907 0.97 -8.97 26.54
C VAL A 907 1.18 -9.15 28.03
N TYR A 908 1.27 -8.02 28.74
CA TYR A 908 1.22 -7.96 30.19
C TYR A 908 -0.15 -7.42 30.59
N ALA A 909 -0.94 -8.22 31.32
CA ALA A 909 -2.24 -7.82 31.85
C ALA A 909 -2.20 -7.92 33.37
N LYS A 910 -2.21 -6.77 34.05
CA LYS A 910 -2.05 -6.69 35.50
C LYS A 910 -3.18 -5.91 36.16
N ASN A 911 -3.66 -6.40 37.29
CA ASN A 911 -4.71 -5.75 38.06
C ASN A 911 -5.98 -5.49 37.21
N ILE A 912 -6.59 -6.57 36.71
CA ILE A 912 -7.73 -6.51 35.78
C ILE A 912 -8.99 -7.05 36.46
N THR A 913 -10.04 -6.24 36.45
CA THR A 913 -11.37 -6.62 36.95
C THR A 913 -12.38 -6.69 35.82
N LEU A 914 -13.06 -7.83 35.68
CA LEU A 914 -14.15 -8.04 34.73
C LEU A 914 -15.43 -8.37 35.50
N THR A 915 -16.47 -7.55 35.39
CA THR A 915 -17.77 -7.85 36.04
C THR A 915 -18.98 -7.68 35.14
N ASP A 916 -20.03 -8.46 35.40
CA ASP A 916 -21.37 -8.27 34.83
C ASP A 916 -21.36 -8.09 33.29
N SER A 917 -20.59 -8.92 32.60
CA SER A 917 -20.29 -8.74 31.18
C SER A 917 -20.49 -10.03 30.38
N THR A 918 -20.71 -9.90 29.08
CA THR A 918 -20.92 -11.05 28.19
C THR A 918 -19.96 -11.01 27.01
N VAL A 919 -19.39 -12.16 26.65
CA VAL A 919 -18.64 -12.34 25.41
C VAL A 919 -19.25 -13.48 24.62
N TYR A 920 -19.64 -13.20 23.40
CA TYR A 920 -20.11 -14.18 22.45
C TYR A 920 -19.26 -14.12 21.18
N ALA A 921 -18.82 -15.27 20.69
CA ALA A 921 -18.29 -15.36 19.34
C ALA A 921 -18.65 -16.66 18.63
N ASN A 922 -18.79 -16.67 17.30
CA ASN A 922 -19.06 -17.93 16.59
C ASN A 922 -17.93 -18.96 16.76
N GLY A 923 -16.69 -18.49 16.93
CA GLY A 923 -15.49 -19.32 17.08
C GLY A 923 -14.85 -19.27 18.45
N ASN A 924 -13.54 -19.05 18.50
CA ASN A 924 -12.78 -19.03 19.76
C ASN A 924 -13.16 -17.82 20.63
N THR A 925 -13.66 -18.08 21.84
CA THR A 925 -14.17 -17.04 22.76
C THR A 925 -13.56 -17.15 24.15
N GLY A 926 -12.88 -16.10 24.59
CA GLY A 926 -12.31 -15.97 25.93
C GLY A 926 -13.03 -14.88 26.72
N GLY A 927 -13.14 -15.01 28.04
CA GLY A 927 -13.61 -13.91 28.87
C GLY A 927 -12.59 -12.77 28.95
N LEU A 928 -11.29 -13.09 29.14
CA LEU A 928 -10.20 -12.10 29.14
C LEU A 928 -9.52 -11.99 27.76
N LEU A 929 -9.02 -13.11 27.22
CA LEU A 929 -8.21 -13.17 26.00
C LEU A 929 -8.78 -14.17 24.97
N GLY A 930 -8.97 -13.73 23.72
CA GLY A 930 -9.49 -14.61 22.66
C GLY A 930 -8.47 -15.57 22.06
N SER A 931 -7.19 -15.20 21.95
CA SER A 931 -6.10 -16.10 21.51
C SER A 931 -4.72 -15.59 21.93
N VAL A 932 -3.83 -16.54 22.24
CA VAL A 932 -2.38 -16.36 22.31
C VAL A 932 -1.76 -17.20 21.18
N ASP A 933 -1.27 -16.55 20.12
CA ASP A 933 -0.75 -17.25 18.96
C ASP A 933 0.66 -17.84 19.17
N GLN A 934 1.20 -18.49 18.14
CA GLN A 934 2.52 -19.12 18.19
C GLN A 934 3.59 -18.08 18.47
N LYS A 935 4.58 -18.42 19.32
CA LYS A 935 5.65 -17.50 19.76
C LYS A 935 5.15 -16.22 20.45
N ALA A 936 3.86 -16.11 20.74
CA ALA A 936 3.31 -15.01 21.52
C ALA A 936 3.29 -15.38 23.00
N GLU A 937 3.32 -14.37 23.86
CA GLU A 937 3.34 -14.53 25.30
C GLU A 937 2.23 -13.72 25.97
N ALA A 938 1.59 -14.29 26.99
CA ALA A 938 0.62 -13.60 27.82
C ALA A 938 1.00 -13.79 29.30
N HIS A 939 1.26 -12.68 30.00
CA HIS A 939 1.53 -12.67 31.42
C HIS A 939 0.36 -11.98 32.13
N VAL A 940 -0.39 -12.76 32.91
CA VAL A 940 -1.58 -12.26 33.61
C VAL A 940 -1.39 -12.31 35.13
N GLU A 941 -1.66 -11.21 35.80
CA GLU A 941 -1.39 -11.07 37.23
C GLU A 941 -2.49 -10.27 37.90
N ASP A 942 -2.98 -10.73 39.05
CA ASP A 942 -4.05 -10.05 39.78
C ASP A 942 -5.32 -9.86 38.93
N ILE A 943 -6.00 -10.98 38.65
CA ILE A 943 -7.16 -11.01 37.76
C ILE A 943 -8.41 -11.43 38.53
N TYR A 944 -9.43 -10.56 38.55
CA TYR A 944 -10.74 -10.83 39.15
C TYR A 944 -11.84 -10.85 38.09
N ILE A 945 -12.56 -11.96 38.00
CA ILE A 945 -13.66 -12.15 37.03
C ILE A 945 -14.91 -12.60 37.77
N HIS A 946 -15.97 -11.80 37.71
CA HIS A 946 -17.22 -12.03 38.45
C HIS A 946 -18.45 -11.86 37.54
N THR A 947 -19.34 -12.85 37.45
CA THR A 947 -20.57 -12.74 36.63
C THR A 947 -20.26 -12.39 35.17
N VAL A 948 -19.31 -13.11 34.57
CA VAL A 948 -18.99 -13.02 33.15
C VAL A 948 -19.49 -14.27 32.43
N ASN A 949 -20.27 -14.07 31.38
CA ASN A 949 -20.79 -15.14 30.54
C ASN A 949 -19.97 -15.22 29.24
N VAL A 950 -19.43 -16.39 28.92
CA VAL A 950 -18.61 -16.61 27.72
C VAL A 950 -19.21 -17.70 26.85
N GLU A 951 -19.56 -17.35 25.61
CA GLU A 951 -20.34 -18.20 24.73
C GLU A 951 -19.68 -18.38 23.35
N SER A 952 -19.77 -19.60 22.81
CA SER A 952 -19.42 -19.92 21.43
C SER A 952 -20.42 -20.85 20.77
N THR A 953 -20.52 -20.77 19.44
CA THR A 953 -21.40 -21.66 18.67
C THR A 953 -20.80 -23.01 18.34
N ASP A 954 -19.47 -23.17 18.17
CA ASP A 954 -18.89 -24.48 17.76
C ASP A 954 -17.39 -24.70 18.06
N ASP A 955 -16.70 -23.80 18.77
CA ASP A 955 -15.23 -23.91 18.96
C ASP A 955 -14.79 -23.81 20.42
N MET A 956 -13.62 -23.25 20.72
CA MET A 956 -12.99 -23.28 22.04
C MET A 956 -13.50 -22.14 22.93
N VAL A 957 -13.87 -22.43 24.18
CA VAL A 957 -14.35 -21.41 25.14
C VAL A 957 -13.66 -21.51 26.49
N ALA A 958 -13.28 -20.35 27.03
CA ALA A 958 -12.81 -20.25 28.40
C ALA A 958 -13.09 -18.90 29.06
N VAL A 959 -13.09 -18.86 30.39
CA VAL A 959 -13.22 -17.59 31.12
C VAL A 959 -11.94 -16.75 30.99
N LEU A 960 -10.76 -17.35 30.95
CA LEU A 960 -9.50 -16.61 30.81
C LEU A 960 -9.00 -16.57 29.35
N ILE A 961 -8.58 -17.69 28.76
CA ILE A 961 -7.95 -17.75 27.43
C ILE A 961 -8.65 -18.75 26.53
N ALA A 962 -9.26 -18.33 25.42
CA ALA A 962 -9.94 -19.29 24.55
C ALA A 962 -8.97 -20.30 23.91
N ARG A 963 -7.90 -19.80 23.27
CA ARG A 963 -6.93 -20.61 22.53
C ARG A 963 -5.50 -20.25 22.91
N LEU A 964 -4.72 -21.25 23.27
CA LEU A 964 -3.30 -21.10 23.63
C LEU A 964 -2.41 -21.86 22.64
N ARG A 965 -1.58 -21.14 21.88
CA ARG A 965 -0.55 -21.66 20.95
C ARG A 965 0.88 -21.19 21.27
N GLY A 966 1.03 -20.31 22.25
CA GLY A 966 2.29 -19.70 22.67
C GLY A 966 2.59 -19.97 24.15
N ILE A 967 2.96 -18.92 24.88
CA ILE A 967 3.31 -18.97 26.30
C ILE A 967 2.23 -18.23 27.10
N ALA A 968 1.72 -18.82 28.17
CA ALA A 968 0.85 -18.12 29.11
C ALA A 968 1.25 -18.37 30.56
N THR A 969 1.58 -17.30 31.30
CA THR A 969 1.85 -17.37 32.74
C THR A 969 0.79 -16.60 33.50
N GLY A 970 0.27 -17.16 34.59
CA GLY A 970 -0.74 -16.51 35.40
C GLY A 970 -0.52 -16.63 36.90
N GLN A 971 -0.80 -15.58 37.67
CA GLN A 971 -0.81 -15.67 39.12
C GLN A 971 -1.90 -14.82 39.78
N ARG A 972 -2.46 -15.34 40.89
CA ARG A 972 -3.51 -14.68 41.69
C ARG A 972 -4.72 -14.35 40.83
N ILE A 973 -5.47 -15.40 40.51
CA ILE A 973 -6.62 -15.34 39.60
C ILE A 973 -7.84 -15.86 40.34
N VAL A 974 -8.92 -15.07 40.38
CA VAL A 974 -10.16 -15.45 41.04
C VAL A 974 -11.33 -15.30 40.06
N ILE A 975 -11.94 -16.42 39.71
CA ILE A 975 -13.08 -16.53 38.79
C ILE A 975 -14.29 -17.01 39.58
N ILE A 976 -15.38 -16.23 39.60
CA ILE A 976 -16.57 -16.50 40.43
C ILE A 976 -17.86 -16.22 39.64
N ASN A 977 -18.88 -17.08 39.83
CA ASN A 977 -20.21 -16.93 39.25
C ASN A 977 -20.22 -16.72 37.73
N THR A 978 -19.26 -17.30 37.02
CA THR A 978 -19.18 -17.20 35.56
C THR A 978 -19.93 -18.36 34.89
N GLU A 979 -20.39 -18.20 33.66
CA GLU A 979 -20.98 -19.30 32.87
C GLU A 979 -20.27 -19.41 31.53
N ILE A 980 -19.96 -20.64 31.11
CA ILE A 980 -19.39 -20.92 29.80
C ILE A 980 -20.27 -21.88 29.00
N THR A 981 -20.42 -21.60 27.71
CA THR A 981 -21.27 -22.37 26.78
C THR A 981 -20.56 -22.58 25.44
N SER A 982 -20.39 -23.82 25.00
CA SER A 982 -19.90 -24.18 23.66
C SER A 982 -20.32 -25.62 23.29
N ASN A 983 -20.10 -26.02 22.03
CA ASN A 983 -20.31 -27.41 21.58
C ASN A 983 -19.11 -28.34 21.89
N ARG A 984 -17.91 -27.80 22.17
CA ARG A 984 -16.69 -28.57 22.48
C ARG A 984 -15.62 -27.68 23.15
N ASN A 985 -14.59 -28.29 23.73
CA ASN A 985 -13.38 -27.62 24.29
C ASN A 985 -13.70 -26.45 25.25
N MET A 986 -14.35 -26.75 26.37
CA MET A 986 -14.71 -25.77 27.41
C MET A 986 -13.76 -25.87 28.60
N GLY A 987 -13.09 -24.78 28.96
CA GLY A 987 -12.19 -24.72 30.12
C GLY A 987 -12.48 -23.54 31.04
N GLY A 988 -12.27 -23.68 32.35
CA GLY A 988 -12.32 -22.53 33.26
C GLY A 988 -11.20 -21.53 32.97
N LEU A 989 -9.97 -22.00 32.75
CA LEU A 989 -8.83 -21.15 32.36
C LEU A 989 -8.58 -21.15 30.86
N ILE A 990 -8.52 -22.32 30.22
CA ILE A 990 -8.08 -22.42 28.83
C ILE A 990 -9.07 -23.25 28.02
N GLY A 991 -9.59 -22.71 26.92
CA GLY A 991 -10.51 -23.46 26.07
C GLY A 991 -9.79 -24.64 25.41
N LYS A 992 -8.68 -24.36 24.72
CA LYS A 992 -7.80 -25.42 24.20
C LYS A 992 -6.33 -25.00 24.12
N VAL A 993 -5.47 -25.96 24.42
CA VAL A 993 -4.01 -25.88 24.22
C VAL A 993 -3.64 -26.58 22.92
N ASN A 994 -2.94 -25.87 22.03
CA ASN A 994 -2.59 -26.31 20.68
C ASN A 994 -1.07 -26.24 20.47
N SER A 995 -0.41 -27.37 20.17
CA SER A 995 1.02 -27.55 19.80
C SER A 995 1.94 -28.11 20.90
N GLU A 996 3.08 -28.66 20.45
CA GLU A 996 4.15 -29.24 21.28
C GLU A 996 5.16 -28.20 21.82
N THR A 997 5.09 -26.93 21.37
CA THR A 997 5.96 -25.83 21.84
C THR A 997 5.19 -24.83 22.71
N THR A 998 3.98 -25.20 23.12
CA THR A 998 3.08 -24.36 23.93
C THR A 998 3.39 -24.57 25.40
N TYR A 999 3.52 -23.48 26.15
CA TYR A 999 3.84 -23.52 27.58
C TYR A 999 2.77 -22.77 28.35
N GLY A 1000 2.36 -23.31 29.50
CA GLY A 1000 1.63 -22.51 30.46
C GLY A 1000 1.87 -22.89 31.91
N PHE A 1001 1.83 -21.87 32.76
CA PHE A 1001 2.08 -21.98 34.19
C PHE A 1001 1.13 -21.05 34.95
N PHE A 1002 0.30 -21.61 35.83
CA PHE A 1002 -0.63 -20.81 36.64
C PHE A 1002 -0.50 -21.17 38.11
N LYS A 1003 -0.53 -20.14 38.97
CA LYS A 1003 -0.39 -20.25 40.41
C LYS A 1003 -1.44 -19.43 41.17
N ASP A 1004 -1.90 -19.95 42.30
CA ASP A 1004 -2.86 -19.26 43.18
C ASP A 1004 -4.13 -18.89 42.41
N VAL A 1005 -4.85 -19.92 41.94
CA VAL A 1005 -6.05 -19.78 41.10
C VAL A 1005 -7.28 -20.36 41.79
N PHE A 1006 -8.38 -19.61 41.82
CA PHE A 1006 -9.68 -20.11 42.24
C PHE A 1006 -10.70 -20.04 41.09
N ILE A 1007 -11.41 -21.14 40.83
CA ILE A 1007 -12.36 -21.26 39.71
C ILE A 1007 -13.74 -21.71 40.21
N ASN A 1008 -14.73 -20.84 40.03
CA ASN A 1008 -16.14 -21.12 40.17
C ASN A 1008 -16.87 -20.65 38.90
N ASN A 1009 -17.09 -21.58 37.97
CA ASN A 1009 -17.75 -21.32 36.70
C ASN A 1009 -18.76 -22.43 36.36
N ARG A 1010 -19.93 -22.12 35.83
CA ARG A 1010 -20.88 -23.14 35.37
C ARG A 1010 -20.56 -23.53 33.92
N ASN A 1011 -20.41 -24.82 33.65
CA ASN A 1011 -20.35 -25.36 32.29
C ASN A 1011 -21.77 -25.70 31.83
N ASN A 1012 -22.28 -25.01 30.81
CA ASN A 1012 -23.58 -25.32 30.23
C ASN A 1012 -23.48 -26.47 29.20
N ILE A 1013 -23.54 -27.71 29.68
CA ILE A 1013 -23.32 -28.91 28.85
C ILE A 1013 -24.57 -29.38 28.08
N GLU A 1014 -25.73 -28.75 28.30
CA GLU A 1014 -27.00 -29.18 27.69
C GLU A 1014 -26.98 -29.09 26.16
N ARG A 1015 -26.08 -28.25 25.61
CA ARG A 1015 -25.88 -28.07 24.16
C ARG A 1015 -24.84 -29.01 23.54
N ILE A 1016 -24.18 -29.88 24.32
CA ILE A 1016 -23.04 -30.70 23.85
C ILE A 1016 -23.49 -32.12 23.48
N PRO A 1017 -23.31 -32.57 22.22
CA PRO A 1017 -23.47 -33.97 21.84
C PRO A 1017 -22.51 -34.87 22.66
N GLU A 1018 -22.98 -36.01 23.17
CA GLU A 1018 -22.18 -36.91 24.02
C GLU A 1018 -20.83 -37.32 23.41
N SER A 1019 -20.75 -37.41 22.07
CA SER A 1019 -19.53 -37.76 21.34
C SER A 1019 -18.45 -36.66 21.29
N ASN A 1020 -18.80 -35.41 21.62
CA ASN A 1020 -17.93 -34.23 21.48
C ASN A 1020 -17.54 -33.61 22.85
N ARG A 1021 -17.82 -34.31 23.94
CA ARG A 1021 -17.60 -33.87 25.32
C ARG A 1021 -16.11 -33.79 25.66
N SER A 1022 -15.54 -32.61 25.46
CA SER A 1022 -14.21 -32.23 25.91
C SER A 1022 -14.34 -30.95 26.74
N TYR A 1023 -14.48 -31.09 28.05
CA TYR A 1023 -14.62 -30.00 28.99
C TYR A 1023 -13.93 -30.31 30.32
N GLY A 1024 -13.26 -29.31 30.90
CA GLY A 1024 -12.49 -29.45 32.12
C GLY A 1024 -12.48 -28.17 32.95
N HIS A 1025 -12.20 -28.30 34.24
CA HIS A 1025 -12.12 -27.15 35.15
C HIS A 1025 -10.97 -26.20 34.75
N ILE A 1026 -9.85 -26.77 34.29
CA ILE A 1026 -8.65 -26.01 33.90
C ILE A 1026 -8.66 -25.80 32.40
N ALA A 1027 -8.63 -26.90 31.64
CA ALA A 1027 -8.55 -26.86 30.19
C ALA A 1027 -9.57 -27.78 29.52
N GLY A 1028 -10.07 -27.36 28.35
CA GLY A 1028 -11.07 -28.13 27.61
C GLY A 1028 -10.57 -29.45 27.03
N ASN A 1029 -9.26 -29.61 26.76
CA ASN A 1029 -8.65 -30.84 26.23
C ASN A 1029 -7.71 -31.53 27.24
N LEU A 1030 -7.41 -32.83 27.03
CA LEU A 1030 -6.54 -33.64 27.90
C LEU A 1030 -5.05 -33.60 27.51
N ASP A 1031 -4.74 -33.42 26.22
CA ASP A 1031 -3.35 -33.39 25.69
C ASP A 1031 -2.73 -32.00 25.89
N VAL A 1032 -2.45 -31.65 27.14
CA VAL A 1032 -2.04 -30.31 27.55
C VAL A 1032 -0.63 -30.32 28.15
N GLN A 1033 0.30 -29.55 27.58
CA GLN A 1033 1.63 -29.30 28.14
C GLN A 1033 1.60 -28.09 29.11
N LEU A 1034 0.89 -28.23 30.22
CA LEU A 1034 0.98 -27.28 31.34
C LEU A 1034 1.96 -27.82 32.37
N GLU A 1035 2.78 -26.94 32.95
CA GLU A 1035 3.52 -27.27 34.17
C GLU A 1035 2.53 -27.58 35.31
N PRO A 1036 2.94 -28.34 36.35
CA PRO A 1036 2.09 -28.59 37.51
C PRO A 1036 1.56 -27.27 38.07
N LEU A 1037 0.24 -27.13 38.01
CA LEU A 1037 -0.44 -25.97 38.56
C LEU A 1037 -0.19 -25.90 40.06
N VAL A 1038 0.12 -24.72 40.57
CA VAL A 1038 0.48 -24.53 41.97
C VAL A 1038 -0.69 -23.86 42.69
N ASN A 1039 -1.29 -24.55 43.66
CA ASN A 1039 -2.38 -24.02 44.49
C ASN A 1039 -3.59 -23.56 43.65
N VAL A 1040 -4.25 -24.51 43.00
CA VAL A 1040 -5.46 -24.27 42.20
C VAL A 1040 -6.64 -24.95 42.87
N TRP A 1041 -7.69 -24.17 43.16
CA TRP A 1041 -8.91 -24.65 43.78
C TRP A 1041 -10.12 -24.31 42.91
N GLY A 1042 -11.20 -25.03 43.12
CA GLY A 1042 -12.47 -24.69 42.49
C GLY A 1042 -13.63 -25.42 43.13
N THR A 1043 -14.84 -25.14 42.67
CA THR A 1043 -16.06 -25.83 43.12
C THR A 1043 -16.56 -26.81 42.07
N ASN A 1044 -17.54 -27.66 42.39
CA ASN A 1044 -18.01 -28.70 41.50
C ASN A 1044 -18.77 -28.12 40.29
N THR A 1045 -18.11 -28.22 39.15
CA THR A 1045 -18.65 -27.86 37.84
C THR A 1045 -18.66 -29.14 37.01
N GLN A 1046 -19.61 -29.31 36.10
CA GLN A 1046 -19.66 -30.52 35.29
C GLN A 1046 -18.34 -30.64 34.49
N ALA A 1047 -17.61 -31.76 34.67
CA ALA A 1047 -16.35 -32.07 33.98
C ALA A 1047 -16.42 -33.38 33.17
N GLY A 1048 -15.69 -33.47 32.06
CA GLY A 1048 -15.71 -34.64 31.18
C GLY A 1048 -14.81 -34.47 29.94
N GLY A 1049 -13.75 -35.27 29.84
CA GLY A 1049 -12.88 -35.32 28.66
C GLY A 1049 -11.84 -34.20 28.53
N GLY A 1050 -11.75 -33.26 29.49
CA GLY A 1050 -10.70 -32.22 29.59
C GLY A 1050 -9.84 -32.30 30.86
N LEU A 1051 -8.93 -31.34 31.05
CA LEU A 1051 -8.05 -31.25 32.23
C LEU A 1051 -8.78 -30.65 33.45
N ASN A 1052 -8.72 -31.35 34.58
CA ASN A 1052 -9.52 -31.08 35.76
C ASN A 1052 -8.70 -30.74 37.00
N ILE A 1053 -9.32 -29.99 37.92
CA ILE A 1053 -8.76 -29.71 39.23
C ILE A 1053 -8.66 -31.03 40.02
N PRO A 1054 -7.55 -31.27 40.73
CA PRO A 1054 -7.39 -32.43 41.62
C PRO A 1054 -8.52 -32.54 42.66
N SER A 1055 -8.93 -33.76 43.02
CA SER A 1055 -10.08 -33.99 43.90
C SER A 1055 -9.93 -33.44 45.32
N ASP A 1056 -8.70 -33.26 45.80
CA ASP A 1056 -8.36 -32.71 47.11
C ASP A 1056 -8.47 -31.19 47.18
N THR A 1057 -8.52 -30.52 46.03
CA THR A 1057 -8.67 -29.06 45.88
C THR A 1057 -9.97 -28.66 45.15
N LEU A 1058 -10.84 -29.65 44.90
CA LEU A 1058 -12.17 -29.48 44.32
C LEU A 1058 -13.25 -29.55 45.41
N LEU A 1059 -13.95 -28.45 45.63
CA LEU A 1059 -15.04 -28.31 46.60
C LEU A 1059 -16.39 -28.72 45.98
N GLU A 1060 -17.37 -29.12 46.81
CA GLU A 1060 -18.70 -29.46 46.32
C GLU A 1060 -19.45 -28.23 45.77
N ASP A 1061 -19.41 -27.12 46.48
CA ASP A 1061 -20.03 -25.85 46.09
C ASP A 1061 -19.33 -24.67 46.80
N MET A 1062 -19.90 -23.47 46.67
CA MET A 1062 -19.39 -22.25 47.32
C MET A 1062 -19.70 -22.16 48.82
N SER A 1063 -20.49 -23.06 49.41
CA SER A 1063 -20.92 -22.95 50.81
C SER A 1063 -19.77 -23.03 51.83
N GLY A 1064 -18.66 -23.66 51.44
CA GLY A 1064 -17.43 -23.75 52.23
C GLY A 1064 -16.41 -22.64 51.99
N VAL A 1065 -16.69 -21.69 51.08
CA VAL A 1065 -15.77 -20.63 50.68
C VAL A 1065 -16.10 -19.36 51.46
N ASN A 1066 -15.32 -19.09 52.51
CA ASN A 1066 -15.46 -17.93 53.40
C ASN A 1066 -14.09 -17.31 53.73
N GLU A 1067 -14.06 -16.26 54.55
CA GLU A 1067 -12.81 -15.58 54.94
C GLU A 1067 -11.70 -16.54 55.41
N ASN A 1068 -12.05 -17.56 56.21
CA ASN A 1068 -11.07 -18.53 56.72
C ASN A 1068 -10.53 -19.45 55.60
N PHE A 1069 -11.36 -19.82 54.62
CA PHE A 1069 -10.93 -20.57 53.44
C PHE A 1069 -9.86 -19.79 52.67
N TRP A 1070 -10.12 -18.52 52.36
CA TRP A 1070 -9.19 -17.68 51.62
C TRP A 1070 -7.88 -17.47 52.36
N THR A 1071 -7.95 -17.17 53.66
CA THR A 1071 -6.76 -16.95 54.50
C THR A 1071 -5.89 -18.20 54.59
N THR A 1072 -6.50 -19.38 54.62
CA THR A 1072 -5.78 -20.66 54.73
C THR A 1072 -5.17 -21.09 53.40
N ASN A 1073 -5.94 -21.03 52.31
CA ASN A 1073 -5.57 -21.65 51.04
C ASN A 1073 -4.97 -20.66 50.04
N PHE A 1074 -5.22 -19.37 50.17
CA PHE A 1074 -4.68 -18.32 49.29
C PHE A 1074 -3.98 -17.19 50.08
N PRO A 1075 -3.03 -17.51 51.00
CA PRO A 1075 -2.38 -16.49 51.83
C PRO A 1075 -1.60 -15.46 51.00
N ASN A 1076 -1.08 -15.86 49.84
CA ASN A 1076 -0.38 -14.95 48.92
C ASN A 1076 -1.33 -13.92 48.27
N ILE A 1077 -2.61 -14.27 48.10
CA ILE A 1077 -3.61 -13.34 47.57
C ILE A 1077 -4.11 -12.44 48.70
N VAL A 1078 -4.46 -13.01 49.85
CA VAL A 1078 -4.99 -12.26 51.02
C VAL A 1078 -3.98 -11.24 51.56
N SER A 1079 -2.68 -11.54 51.51
CA SER A 1079 -1.63 -10.61 51.95
C SER A 1079 -1.23 -9.57 50.91
N ASN A 1080 -1.70 -9.70 49.67
CA ASN A 1080 -1.41 -8.75 48.61
C ASN A 1080 -2.30 -7.49 48.77
N GLU A 1081 -1.70 -6.31 48.63
CA GLU A 1081 -2.40 -5.04 48.85
C GLU A 1081 -3.52 -4.75 47.85
N ASN A 1082 -3.47 -5.35 46.66
CA ASN A 1082 -4.48 -5.19 45.61
C ASN A 1082 -5.77 -5.96 45.88
N TRP A 1083 -5.77 -6.88 46.85
CA TRP A 1083 -6.92 -7.74 47.13
C TRP A 1083 -7.54 -7.44 48.50
N GLU A 1084 -8.83 -7.68 48.61
CA GLU A 1084 -9.58 -7.64 49.87
C GLU A 1084 -10.67 -8.71 49.90
N ILE A 1085 -11.11 -9.05 51.11
CA ILE A 1085 -12.26 -9.94 51.30
C ILE A 1085 -13.47 -9.07 51.62
N VAL A 1086 -14.47 -9.12 50.75
CA VAL A 1086 -15.73 -8.39 50.87
C VAL A 1086 -16.87 -9.39 50.75
N ASP A 1087 -17.71 -9.46 51.77
CA ASP A 1087 -18.84 -10.41 51.87
C ASP A 1087 -18.38 -11.86 51.65
N ASP A 1088 -17.35 -12.30 52.39
CA ASP A 1088 -16.73 -13.64 52.30
C ASP A 1088 -16.08 -14.00 50.95
N ILE A 1089 -16.06 -13.07 50.00
CA ILE A 1089 -15.48 -13.27 48.66
C ILE A 1089 -14.25 -12.39 48.50
N LEU A 1090 -13.20 -12.98 47.94
CA LEU A 1090 -11.98 -12.29 47.62
C LEU A 1090 -12.17 -11.47 46.33
N LYS A 1091 -11.93 -10.16 46.40
CA LYS A 1091 -12.12 -9.16 45.33
C LYS A 1091 -10.86 -8.33 45.14
N LEU A 1092 -10.65 -7.90 43.91
CA LEU A 1092 -9.59 -6.96 43.55
C LEU A 1092 -10.09 -5.52 43.82
N LYS A 1093 -9.24 -4.68 44.39
CA LYS A 1093 -9.56 -3.32 44.86
C LYS A 1093 -9.75 -2.30 43.75
#